data_AF-A0A738J166-F1
#
_entry.id   AF-A0A738J166-F1
#
_cell.length_a   1.000
_cell.length_b   1.000
_cell.length_c   1.000
_cell.angle_alpha   90.00
_cell.angle_beta   90.00
_cell.angle_gamma   90.00
#
_symmetry.space_group_name_H-M   'P 1'
#
loop_
_entity.id
_entity.type
_entity.pdbx_description
1 polymer ?
#
loop_
_entity_poly.entity_id
_entity_poly.type
_entity_poly.pdbx_seq_one_letter_code
_entity_poly.pdbx_strand_id
1 'polypeptide(L)'
;MSALSRWLLIPPVSARLSERYQGYRRHGASPFSAALGCLWTILAWIVFPLEHPRWQRIRDGHKALYPHINAARPRPLDPARYLIQTLWLVMISSAKERHEPRWRSFARLKDVRGRYHQWMDTLPERVRQKTTHLEKEKELGHLSNGARRFILGVIVTFSLILALICITQPFNPLSQFIFLLLLWGVALLVRRMPGRFSALMLIVLSLTVSCRYIWWRYTSTLNWDDPVSLVCGLILLFAETYAWIVLGLGDVAMARKDNAAAERYYQQTLRMDSGNTNAVRGLANLYRQQSPQKAAAFIASLSASQRRSIDDIERSLENDRLAQQAETLESEGKWAQAAELHRRRLALDPGSVWVTYRLSRDLWQAGQHAQADAQMRSLAQQKPNDPEQVYAYGLYLSGSDRDRAALAHLNTLPTSQWNSNIQELAGRLQSNQVLESANRLRDSGKEREAEALLRQQPPSTRIALTLADWAQQRGDNAAARAAYDAVLAREPGNVDAMLGRVEIDIAQGDNAAARAQLAALPASQITSINMQRRVALAQLQLGDITAAARTFNRITPQAKAQPPSMESAMVLRDAAAFQAQTGEPQRALETYKEAMVAAAITPVRPQDNDTFTRLTRNDEKDDWLKRGVRSDAAELYRQQDLNVTLAHDYWGSSGTGGYSDLKAHTTMLQVDAPWSDGRAFFRTDMVNMDVGRFSTDADGKYDNNWGTCTLEKCSGHRSQADTGASVAVGWQNETWRWDIGTTPMGFNVVDVVGGVSYSDDIGPLGYTLNAHRRPISSSLLAFGGQKDASSNTGTKWGGVRANGGGISLSYDKGEANGVWASLSGDQLSGKNVEDNWRVRWMTGYYYKVINENNRRVTVGLNNMIWHYDKDLSGYSLGQGGYYSPQEYLSFAVPVMWRQRTENWSWELGGSVSWSHSRNRTMPRYPLMNLIPADYQEDARDQTNGGGSSQGFGYTVRALIERRVTANWFVGTAVDIQQAKDYTPSHLLLYVRYSAAGWQGDMDLPPQPLVPYADW
;
A
#
# COMPACT_ATOMS: atom_id res chain seq x y z
N MET A 1 -47.63 11.47 -25.17
CA MET A 1 -46.40 12.12 -24.66
C MET A 1 -46.11 13.31 -25.56
N SER A 2 -46.10 14.50 -24.94
CA SER A 2 -46.23 15.81 -25.56
C SER A 2 -44.91 16.34 -26.13
N ALA A 3 -45.03 17.44 -26.89
CA ALA A 3 -43.95 18.23 -27.48
C ALA A 3 -42.79 18.55 -26.52
N LEU A 4 -43.05 18.57 -25.20
CA LEU A 4 -42.06 18.74 -24.12
C LEU A 4 -40.91 17.70 -24.17
N SER A 5 -41.20 16.44 -24.51
CA SER A 5 -40.18 15.38 -24.55
C SER A 5 -39.17 15.53 -25.69
N ARG A 6 -39.54 16.24 -26.78
CA ARG A 6 -38.64 16.52 -27.91
C ARG A 6 -37.73 17.74 -27.67
N TRP A 7 -38.09 18.60 -26.71
CA TRP A 7 -37.30 19.78 -26.33
C TRP A 7 -36.25 19.47 -25.25
N LEU A 8 -36.57 18.55 -24.32
CA LEU A 8 -35.72 18.22 -23.17
C LEU A 8 -34.73 17.06 -23.39
N LEU A 9 -34.98 16.18 -24.37
CA LEU A 9 -34.19 14.96 -24.57
C LEU A 9 -33.61 14.90 -25.99
N ILE A 10 -32.34 14.49 -26.08
CA ILE A 10 -31.62 14.25 -27.34
C ILE A 10 -32.45 13.31 -28.25
N PRO A 11 -32.56 13.55 -29.57
CA PRO A 11 -33.43 12.79 -30.47
C PRO A 11 -33.39 11.25 -30.33
N PRO A 12 -32.21 10.59 -30.25
CA PRO A 12 -32.17 9.13 -30.09
C PRO A 12 -32.77 8.63 -28.77
N VAL A 13 -32.66 9.41 -27.69
CA VAL A 13 -33.24 9.09 -26.38
C VAL A 13 -34.76 9.22 -26.43
N SER A 14 -35.27 10.29 -27.05
CA SER A 14 -36.71 10.50 -27.21
C SER A 14 -37.39 9.38 -28.04
N ALA A 15 -36.70 8.90 -29.09
CA ALA A 15 -37.19 7.81 -29.93
C ALA A 15 -37.29 6.48 -29.16
N ARG A 16 -36.24 6.12 -28.41
CA ARG A 16 -36.22 4.92 -27.57
C ARG A 16 -37.24 4.97 -26.44
N LEU A 17 -37.47 6.14 -25.84
CA LEU A 17 -38.47 6.31 -24.79
C LEU A 17 -39.89 6.17 -25.32
N SER A 18 -40.14 6.72 -26.52
CA SER A 18 -41.42 6.58 -27.22
C SER A 18 -41.70 5.13 -27.60
N GLU A 19 -40.71 4.43 -28.14
CA GLU A 19 -40.79 3.00 -28.47
C GLU A 19 -41.11 2.16 -27.22
N ARG A 20 -40.44 2.44 -26.10
CA ARG A 20 -40.67 1.74 -24.82
C ARG A 20 -42.05 2.03 -24.24
N TYR A 21 -42.52 3.28 -24.31
CA TYR A 21 -43.88 3.64 -23.89
C TYR A 21 -44.94 2.92 -24.73
N GLN A 22 -44.78 2.91 -26.06
CA GLN A 22 -45.66 2.17 -26.95
C GLN A 22 -45.60 0.66 -26.66
N GLY A 23 -44.42 0.11 -26.36
CA GLY A 23 -44.23 -1.25 -25.90
C GLY A 23 -45.05 -1.57 -24.65
N TYR A 24 -45.00 -0.73 -23.62
CA TYR A 24 -45.82 -0.89 -22.40
C TYR A 24 -47.32 -0.81 -22.69
N ARG A 25 -47.74 0.10 -23.59
CA ARG A 25 -49.15 0.23 -24.00
C ARG A 25 -49.65 -1.00 -24.76
N ARG A 26 -48.83 -1.58 -25.65
CA ARG A 26 -49.15 -2.84 -26.37
C ARG A 26 -49.30 -4.04 -25.44
N HIS A 27 -48.56 -4.07 -24.34
CA HIS A 27 -48.65 -5.11 -23.31
C HIS A 27 -49.72 -4.82 -22.22
N GLY A 28 -50.63 -3.87 -22.48
CA GLY A 28 -51.80 -3.62 -21.62
C GLY A 28 -51.53 -2.84 -20.34
N ALA A 29 -50.46 -2.02 -20.27
CA ALA A 29 -50.24 -1.07 -19.18
C ALA A 29 -51.15 0.16 -19.34
N SER A 30 -51.69 0.68 -18.23
CA SER A 30 -52.48 1.92 -18.23
C SER A 30 -51.61 3.12 -18.67
N PRO A 31 -52.18 4.21 -19.21
CA PRO A 31 -51.41 5.40 -19.60
C PRO A 31 -50.55 5.96 -18.46
N PHE A 32 -51.10 5.95 -17.24
CA PHE A 32 -50.42 6.38 -16.02
C PHE A 32 -49.26 5.44 -15.65
N SER A 33 -49.50 4.12 -15.64
CA SER A 33 -48.46 3.15 -15.30
C SER A 33 -47.35 3.09 -16.36
N ALA A 34 -47.68 3.29 -17.64
CA ALA A 34 -46.71 3.37 -18.72
C ALA A 34 -45.83 4.63 -18.60
N ALA A 35 -46.42 5.79 -18.25
CA ALA A 35 -45.67 7.03 -18.03
C ALA A 35 -44.75 6.91 -16.81
N LEU A 36 -45.26 6.37 -15.70
CA LEU A 36 -44.48 6.14 -14.49
C LEU A 36 -43.37 5.11 -14.72
N GLY A 37 -43.63 4.03 -15.48
CA GLY A 37 -42.61 3.05 -15.85
C GLY A 37 -41.49 3.63 -16.72
N CYS A 38 -41.81 4.56 -17.62
CA CYS A 38 -40.82 5.33 -18.36
C CYS A 38 -39.99 6.24 -17.45
N LEU A 39 -40.63 6.96 -16.53
CA LEU A 39 -39.95 7.80 -15.53
C LEU A 39 -38.97 6.98 -14.66
N TRP A 40 -39.40 5.83 -14.16
CA TRP A 40 -38.53 4.93 -13.39
C TRP A 40 -37.38 4.38 -14.21
N THR A 41 -37.58 4.11 -15.50
CA THR A 41 -36.49 3.67 -16.38
C THR A 41 -35.45 4.79 -16.53
N ILE A 42 -35.89 6.04 -16.70
CA ILE A 42 -34.99 7.21 -16.76
C ILE A 42 -34.21 7.35 -15.45
N LEU A 43 -34.90 7.34 -14.30
CA LEU A 43 -34.26 7.44 -12.99
C LEU A 43 -33.27 6.29 -12.76
N ALA A 44 -33.60 5.06 -13.14
CA ALA A 44 -32.69 3.92 -13.02
C ALA A 44 -31.44 4.08 -13.90
N TRP A 45 -31.55 4.69 -15.08
CA TRP A 45 -30.41 4.99 -15.96
C TRP A 45 -29.55 6.17 -15.47
N ILE A 46 -30.14 7.12 -14.73
CA ILE A 46 -29.41 8.23 -14.10
C ILE A 46 -28.65 7.74 -12.86
N VAL A 47 -29.26 6.86 -12.08
CA VAL A 47 -28.73 6.41 -10.78
C VAL A 47 -27.82 5.17 -10.91
N PHE A 48 -28.10 4.26 -11.84
CA PHE A 48 -27.35 3.01 -12.01
C PHE A 48 -26.66 2.92 -13.39
N PRO A 49 -25.39 2.48 -13.45
CA PRO A 49 -24.68 2.26 -14.71
C PRO A 49 -25.15 0.95 -15.37
N LEU A 50 -26.39 0.93 -15.87
CA LEU A 50 -27.06 -0.24 -16.43
C LEU A 50 -26.35 -0.83 -17.68
N GLU A 51 -25.37 -0.12 -18.23
CA GLU A 51 -24.51 -0.56 -19.32
C GLU A 51 -23.38 -1.50 -18.86
N HIS A 52 -23.03 -1.50 -17.59
CA HIS A 52 -21.92 -2.31 -17.08
C HIS A 52 -22.24 -3.82 -17.14
N PRO A 53 -21.28 -4.71 -17.47
CA PRO A 53 -21.52 -6.15 -17.66
C PRO A 53 -22.15 -6.88 -16.47
N ARG A 54 -22.00 -6.34 -15.25
CA ARG A 54 -22.64 -6.86 -14.04
C ARG A 54 -24.15 -6.54 -14.00
N TRP A 55 -24.54 -5.33 -14.38
CA TRP A 55 -25.94 -4.93 -14.46
C TRP A 55 -26.64 -5.56 -15.67
N GLN A 56 -25.91 -5.77 -16.77
CA GLN A 56 -26.40 -6.55 -17.91
C GLN A 56 -26.76 -7.98 -17.48
N ARG A 57 -25.87 -8.68 -16.74
CA ARG A 57 -26.17 -10.01 -16.18
C ARG A 57 -27.42 -10.05 -15.31
N ILE A 58 -27.64 -9.05 -14.46
CA ILE A 58 -28.85 -8.95 -13.61
C ILE A 58 -30.10 -8.69 -14.45
N ARG A 59 -29.99 -7.86 -15.50
CA ARG A 59 -31.09 -7.54 -16.42
C ARG A 59 -31.46 -8.74 -17.29
N ASP A 60 -30.48 -9.50 -17.75
CA ASP A 60 -30.69 -10.72 -18.54
C ASP A 60 -31.27 -11.84 -17.66
N GLY A 61 -30.88 -11.88 -16.37
CA GLY A 61 -31.44 -12.76 -15.34
C GLY A 61 -32.74 -12.25 -14.69
N HIS A 62 -33.34 -11.17 -15.18
CA HIS A 62 -34.48 -10.49 -14.53
C HIS A 62 -35.65 -11.44 -14.25
N LYS A 63 -36.01 -12.29 -15.21
CA LYS A 63 -37.09 -13.27 -15.06
C LYS A 63 -36.83 -14.30 -13.95
N ALA A 64 -35.57 -14.63 -13.69
CA ALA A 64 -35.19 -15.59 -12.64
C ALA A 64 -35.15 -14.93 -11.26
N LEU A 65 -34.71 -13.68 -11.17
CA LEU A 65 -34.56 -12.95 -9.90
C LEU A 65 -35.89 -12.31 -9.43
N TYR A 66 -36.74 -11.86 -10.36
CA TYR A 66 -37.99 -11.16 -10.08
C TYR A 66 -39.19 -11.78 -10.83
N PRO A 67 -39.49 -13.08 -10.63
CA PRO A 67 -40.50 -13.79 -11.41
C PRO A 67 -41.92 -13.22 -11.28
N HIS A 68 -42.21 -12.50 -10.19
CA HIS A 68 -43.52 -11.91 -9.90
C HIS A 68 -43.70 -10.48 -10.43
N ILE A 69 -42.68 -9.91 -11.09
CA ILE A 69 -42.72 -8.57 -11.69
C ILE A 69 -42.56 -8.68 -13.20
N ASN A 70 -43.57 -8.23 -13.96
CA ASN A 70 -43.52 -8.26 -15.41
C ASN A 70 -42.95 -6.94 -15.95
N ALA A 71 -41.69 -6.95 -16.39
CA ALA A 71 -41.01 -5.77 -16.93
C ALA A 71 -41.68 -5.16 -18.18
N ALA A 72 -42.47 -5.95 -18.94
CA ALA A 72 -43.18 -5.46 -20.12
C ALA A 72 -44.52 -4.76 -19.78
N ARG A 73 -45.03 -4.93 -18.56
CA ARG A 73 -46.30 -4.35 -18.10
C ARG A 73 -46.15 -3.72 -16.71
N PRO A 74 -45.51 -2.53 -16.62
CA PRO A 74 -45.24 -1.89 -15.33
C PRO A 74 -46.52 -1.52 -14.59
N ARG A 75 -46.53 -1.71 -13.27
CA ARG A 75 -47.57 -1.29 -12.33
C ARG A 75 -47.03 -0.20 -11.38
N PRO A 76 -47.89 0.67 -10.82
CA PRO A 76 -47.45 1.80 -10.00
C PRO A 76 -46.56 1.44 -8.79
N LEU A 77 -46.77 0.25 -8.20
CA LEU A 77 -46.05 -0.22 -7.01
C LEU A 77 -44.92 -1.20 -7.31
N ASP A 78 -44.57 -1.43 -8.57
CA ASP A 78 -43.45 -2.33 -8.91
C ASP A 78 -42.09 -1.91 -8.32
N PRO A 79 -41.73 -0.61 -8.16
CA PRO A 79 -40.49 -0.21 -7.49
C PRO A 79 -40.38 -0.72 -6.05
N ALA A 80 -41.47 -0.67 -5.29
CA ALA A 80 -41.50 -1.22 -3.92
C ALA A 80 -41.33 -2.74 -3.92
N ARG A 81 -41.91 -3.43 -4.91
CA ARG A 81 -41.77 -4.90 -5.07
C ARG A 81 -40.35 -5.30 -5.43
N TYR A 82 -39.68 -4.55 -6.32
CA TYR A 82 -38.26 -4.74 -6.60
C TYR A 82 -37.42 -4.58 -5.33
N LEU A 83 -37.68 -3.55 -4.53
CA LEU A 83 -36.92 -3.26 -3.31
C LEU A 83 -37.09 -4.38 -2.27
N ILE A 84 -38.32 -4.84 -2.03
CA ILE A 84 -38.62 -5.93 -1.09
C ILE A 84 -37.96 -7.25 -1.53
N GLN A 85 -38.07 -7.63 -2.81
CA GLN A 85 -37.48 -8.88 -3.31
C GLN A 85 -35.94 -8.83 -3.30
N THR A 86 -35.35 -7.68 -3.63
CA THR A 86 -33.90 -7.50 -3.59
C THR A 86 -33.39 -7.66 -2.16
N LEU A 87 -34.06 -7.04 -1.17
CA LEU A 87 -33.73 -7.22 0.24
C LEU A 87 -33.85 -8.68 0.68
N TRP A 88 -34.88 -9.39 0.21
CA TRP A 88 -35.05 -10.83 0.50
C TRP A 88 -33.93 -11.69 -0.09
N LEU A 89 -33.57 -11.48 -1.36
CA LEU A 89 -32.48 -12.21 -2.03
C LEU A 89 -31.13 -11.97 -1.34
N VAL A 90 -30.84 -10.72 -0.97
CA VAL A 90 -29.61 -10.36 -0.26
C VAL A 90 -29.54 -11.01 1.13
N MET A 91 -30.67 -11.18 1.81
CA MET A 91 -30.70 -11.76 3.15
C MET A 91 -30.70 -13.30 3.18
N ILE A 92 -31.24 -13.99 2.16
CA ILE A 92 -31.57 -15.43 2.28
C ILE A 92 -30.83 -16.34 1.29
N SER A 93 -30.31 -15.85 0.14
CA SER A 93 -29.77 -16.73 -0.91
C SER A 93 -28.28 -17.07 -0.82
N SER A 94 -27.68 -17.11 0.38
CA SER A 94 -26.34 -17.66 0.61
C SER A 94 -26.43 -19.09 1.17
N ALA A 95 -26.87 -20.06 0.35
CA ALA A 95 -26.76 -21.47 0.71
C ALA A 95 -26.72 -22.43 -0.49
N LYS A 96 -25.56 -23.10 -0.62
CA LYS A 96 -25.29 -24.42 -1.26
C LYS A 96 -25.18 -24.55 -2.78
N GLU A 97 -24.08 -25.21 -3.20
CA GLU A 97 -24.02 -26.55 -3.84
C GLU A 97 -22.53 -27.00 -3.92
N ARG A 98 -22.05 -28.14 -3.41
CA ARG A 98 -22.33 -29.61 -3.48
C ARG A 98 -21.61 -30.35 -4.62
N HIS A 99 -20.74 -31.28 -4.20
CA HIS A 99 -20.00 -32.33 -4.93
C HIS A 99 -20.90 -33.47 -5.45
N GLU A 100 -20.39 -34.29 -6.42
CA GLU A 100 -20.59 -35.76 -6.63
C GLU A 100 -19.86 -36.29 -7.93
N PRO A 101 -19.70 -37.62 -8.27
CA PRO A 101 -18.49 -38.44 -8.05
C PRO A 101 -17.94 -39.31 -9.25
N ARG A 102 -16.88 -40.13 -9.00
CA ARG A 102 -16.08 -40.98 -9.95
C ARG A 102 -16.36 -42.50 -9.85
N TRP A 103 -16.25 -43.23 -10.98
CA TRP A 103 -16.34 -44.70 -11.12
C TRP A 103 -15.00 -45.45 -10.81
N ARG A 104 -15.07 -46.63 -10.15
CA ARG A 104 -13.94 -47.49 -9.72
C ARG A 104 -14.15 -48.96 -10.13
N SER A 105 -13.30 -49.52 -10.98
CA SER A 105 -13.19 -50.99 -11.14
C SER A 105 -11.87 -51.46 -11.79
N PHE A 106 -10.70 -51.05 -11.27
CA PHE A 106 -9.39 -51.71 -11.55
C PHE A 106 -8.38 -51.60 -10.38
N ALA A 107 -8.86 -51.32 -9.16
CA ALA A 107 -8.00 -51.02 -8.01
C ALA A 107 -7.28 -52.24 -7.41
N ARG A 108 -7.89 -53.44 -7.43
CA ARG A 108 -7.33 -54.62 -6.73
C ARG A 108 -6.02 -55.13 -7.33
N LEU A 109 -5.84 -55.05 -8.65
CA LEU A 109 -4.60 -55.45 -9.32
C LEU A 109 -3.46 -54.43 -9.11
N LYS A 110 -3.79 -53.14 -8.95
CA LYS A 110 -2.83 -52.10 -8.61
C LYS A 110 -2.38 -52.20 -7.15
N ASP A 111 -3.26 -52.59 -6.24
CA ASP A 111 -2.93 -52.82 -4.82
C ASP A 111 -1.97 -53.99 -4.58
N VAL A 112 -2.05 -55.06 -5.39
CA VAL A 112 -1.11 -56.19 -5.26
C VAL A 112 0.27 -55.80 -5.78
N ARG A 113 0.33 -55.09 -6.91
CA ARG A 113 1.58 -54.56 -7.46
C ARG A 113 2.21 -53.49 -6.55
N GLY A 114 1.39 -52.62 -5.95
CA GLY A 114 1.82 -51.62 -4.97
C GLY A 114 2.36 -52.25 -3.68
N ARG A 115 1.69 -53.30 -3.18
CA ARG A 115 2.19 -54.07 -2.02
C ARG A 115 3.49 -54.81 -2.31
N TYR A 116 3.67 -55.35 -3.51
CA TYR A 116 4.93 -55.99 -3.92
C TYR A 116 6.09 -55.00 -3.97
N HIS A 117 5.89 -53.82 -4.56
CA HIS A 117 6.93 -52.77 -4.59
C HIS A 117 7.22 -52.20 -3.20
N GLN A 118 6.19 -51.92 -2.38
CA GLN A 118 6.39 -51.50 -0.99
C GLN A 118 7.09 -52.56 -0.14
N TRP A 119 6.75 -53.85 -0.31
CA TRP A 119 7.42 -54.93 0.41
C TRP A 119 8.89 -55.06 -0.01
N MET A 120 9.20 -54.96 -1.30
CA MET A 120 10.59 -54.98 -1.79
C MET A 120 11.41 -53.76 -1.36
N ASP A 121 10.83 -52.57 -1.34
CA ASP A 121 11.55 -51.33 -0.97
C ASP A 121 11.70 -51.19 0.56
N THR A 122 10.82 -51.81 1.35
CA THR A 122 10.95 -51.86 2.83
C THR A 122 11.81 -53.03 3.34
N LEU A 123 12.18 -53.97 2.47
CA LEU A 123 12.97 -55.17 2.85
C LEU A 123 14.39 -54.83 3.35
N PRO A 124 15.16 -53.93 2.71
CA PRO A 124 16.48 -53.51 3.20
C PRO A 124 16.40 -52.78 4.54
N GLU A 125 15.37 -51.94 4.74
CA GLU A 125 15.11 -51.25 6.00
C GLU A 125 14.72 -52.22 7.12
N ARG A 126 13.88 -53.23 6.84
CA ARG A 126 13.49 -54.27 7.82
C ARG A 126 14.64 -55.19 8.20
N VAL A 127 15.50 -55.55 7.24
CA VAL A 127 16.71 -56.33 7.51
C VAL A 127 17.69 -55.46 8.29
N ARG A 128 17.92 -54.20 7.89
CA ARG A 128 18.79 -53.26 8.61
C ARG A 128 18.31 -53.00 10.04
N GLN A 129 17.01 -52.79 10.27
CA GLN A 129 16.43 -52.64 11.62
C GLN A 129 16.55 -53.91 12.47
N LYS A 130 16.41 -55.10 11.85
CA LYS A 130 16.66 -56.40 12.50
C LYS A 130 18.15 -56.75 12.65
N THR A 131 19.07 -56.09 11.97
CA THR A 131 20.52 -56.33 12.15
C THR A 131 21.23 -55.21 12.89
N THR A 132 20.60 -54.05 13.10
CA THR A 132 21.19 -52.94 13.87
C THR A 132 21.43 -53.26 15.35
N HIS A 133 20.72 -54.23 15.93
CA HIS A 133 21.05 -54.73 17.27
C HIS A 133 22.25 -55.69 17.25
N LEU A 134 22.45 -56.44 16.16
CA LEU A 134 23.63 -57.29 15.91
C LEU A 134 24.89 -56.47 15.52
N GLU A 135 24.73 -55.21 15.09
CA GLU A 135 25.87 -54.31 14.82
C GLU A 135 26.34 -53.52 16.06
N LYS A 136 25.49 -53.35 17.07
CA LYS A 136 25.87 -52.74 18.36
C LYS A 136 26.49 -53.74 19.34
N GLU A 137 26.17 -55.03 19.23
CA GLU A 137 26.91 -56.10 19.88
C GLU A 137 27.87 -56.75 18.88
N LYS A 138 29.17 -56.39 18.95
CA LYS A 138 30.23 -57.13 18.26
C LYS A 138 30.34 -58.56 18.83
N GLU A 139 29.46 -59.48 18.42
CA GLU A 139 29.40 -60.87 18.91
C GLU A 139 30.61 -61.77 18.54
N LEU A 140 31.71 -61.20 18.04
CA LEU A 140 32.99 -61.93 17.91
C LEU A 140 34.16 -61.21 18.61
N GLY A 141 33.85 -60.20 19.45
CA GLY A 141 34.84 -59.50 20.26
C GLY A 141 35.31 -60.28 21.50
N HIS A 142 34.55 -61.30 21.92
CA HIS A 142 34.77 -62.03 23.18
C HIS A 142 35.54 -63.36 23.00
N LEU A 143 35.82 -63.75 21.74
CA LEU A 143 36.49 -65.00 21.39
C LEU A 143 37.99 -64.78 21.14
N SER A 144 38.83 -65.70 21.62
CA SER A 144 40.28 -65.63 21.43
C SER A 144 40.65 -65.61 19.94
N ASN A 145 41.74 -64.93 19.59
CA ASN A 145 42.20 -64.79 18.19
C ASN A 145 42.38 -66.15 17.47
N GLY A 146 42.66 -67.23 18.20
CA GLY A 146 42.72 -68.59 17.67
C GLY A 146 41.35 -69.15 17.27
N ALA A 147 40.34 -69.03 18.14
CA ALA A 147 38.99 -69.52 17.87
C ALA A 147 38.33 -68.77 16.70
N ARG A 148 38.56 -67.45 16.59
CA ARG A 148 38.05 -66.65 15.47
C ARG A 148 38.67 -67.06 14.13
N ARG A 149 39.98 -67.33 14.09
CA ARG A 149 40.65 -67.83 12.88
C ARG A 149 40.20 -69.23 12.51
N PHE A 150 39.94 -70.09 13.48
CA PHE A 150 39.40 -71.43 13.25
C PHE A 150 37.98 -71.39 12.68
N ILE A 151 37.07 -70.61 13.30
CA ILE A 151 35.68 -70.47 12.83
C ILE A 151 35.63 -69.85 11.43
N LEU A 152 36.40 -68.78 11.19
CA LEU A 152 36.52 -68.20 9.85
C LEU A 152 37.15 -69.19 8.87
N GLY A 153 38.14 -69.97 9.30
CA GLY A 153 38.75 -71.03 8.50
C GLY A 153 37.73 -72.09 8.08
N VAL A 154 36.90 -72.57 9.01
CA VAL A 154 35.85 -73.56 8.74
C VAL A 154 34.79 -72.99 7.79
N ILE A 155 34.33 -71.77 8.02
CA ILE A 155 33.34 -71.10 7.14
C ILE A 155 33.92 -70.91 5.73
N VAL A 156 35.16 -70.46 5.61
CA VAL A 156 35.83 -70.29 4.31
C VAL A 156 36.00 -71.63 3.62
N THR A 157 36.42 -72.67 4.33
CA THR A 157 36.63 -74.01 3.76
C THR A 157 35.31 -74.61 3.28
N PHE A 158 34.25 -74.51 4.08
CA PHE A 158 32.91 -74.96 3.73
C PHE A 158 32.33 -74.17 2.55
N SER A 159 32.53 -72.86 2.51
CA SER A 159 32.12 -72.01 1.40
C SER A 159 32.88 -72.34 0.11
N LEU A 160 34.17 -72.70 0.22
CA LEU A 160 34.99 -73.10 -0.93
C LEU A 160 34.54 -74.45 -1.49
N ILE A 161 34.20 -75.41 -0.62
CA ILE A 161 33.61 -76.70 -1.02
C ILE A 161 32.27 -76.49 -1.71
N LEU A 162 31.39 -75.65 -1.14
CA LEU A 162 30.09 -75.34 -1.73
C LEU A 162 30.23 -74.63 -3.09
N ALA A 163 31.17 -73.69 -3.20
CA ALA A 163 31.47 -73.00 -4.45
C ALA A 163 32.01 -73.98 -5.51
N LEU A 164 32.90 -74.90 -5.12
CA LEU A 164 33.44 -75.94 -6.00
C LEU A 164 32.31 -76.84 -6.54
N ILE A 165 31.41 -77.30 -5.67
CA ILE A 165 30.22 -78.08 -6.07
C ILE A 165 29.33 -77.27 -7.03
N CYS A 166 29.09 -75.99 -6.72
CA CYS A 166 28.30 -75.11 -7.58
C CYS A 166 28.96 -74.83 -8.95
N ILE A 167 30.28 -74.94 -9.06
CA ILE A 167 31.02 -74.73 -10.31
C ILE A 167 31.05 -76.02 -11.14
N THR A 168 31.27 -77.18 -10.51
CA THR A 168 31.59 -78.43 -11.21
C THR A 168 30.38 -79.30 -11.56
N GLN A 169 29.22 -79.08 -10.92
CA GLN A 169 28.05 -79.94 -11.10
C GLN A 169 27.42 -79.78 -12.51
N PRO A 170 27.32 -80.87 -13.31
CA PRO A 170 26.72 -80.82 -14.63
C PRO A 170 25.20 -80.67 -14.51
N PHE A 171 24.68 -79.50 -14.92
CA PHE A 171 23.25 -79.24 -14.99
C PHE A 171 22.76 -79.42 -16.42
N ASN A 172 21.52 -79.86 -16.57
CA ASN A 172 20.84 -79.77 -17.86
C ASN A 172 20.58 -78.28 -18.22
N PRO A 173 20.32 -77.93 -19.49
CA PRO A 173 20.14 -76.54 -19.91
C PRO A 173 19.05 -75.78 -19.14
N LEU A 174 17.96 -76.46 -18.77
CA LEU A 174 16.85 -75.88 -18.00
C LEU A 174 17.28 -75.52 -16.57
N SER A 175 17.96 -76.43 -15.88
CA SER A 175 18.49 -76.23 -14.53
C SER A 175 19.58 -75.18 -14.50
N GLN A 176 20.41 -75.09 -15.55
CA GLN A 176 21.40 -74.02 -15.70
C GLN A 176 20.74 -72.65 -15.88
N PHE A 177 19.65 -72.57 -16.66
CA PHE A 177 18.87 -71.36 -16.81
C PHE A 177 18.19 -70.91 -15.51
N ILE A 178 17.57 -71.84 -14.77
CA ILE A 178 16.95 -71.56 -13.47
C ILE A 178 18.00 -71.08 -12.45
N PHE A 179 19.17 -71.73 -12.41
CA PHE A 179 20.27 -71.36 -11.54
C PHE A 179 20.81 -69.95 -11.85
N LEU A 180 20.95 -69.59 -13.13
CA LEU A 180 21.33 -68.24 -13.56
C LEU A 180 20.29 -67.19 -13.20
N LEU A 181 18.99 -67.48 -13.37
CA LEU A 181 17.92 -66.57 -12.97
C LEU A 181 17.89 -66.34 -11.45
N LEU A 182 18.16 -67.38 -10.66
CA LEU A 182 18.27 -67.27 -9.20
C LEU A 182 19.47 -66.42 -8.78
N LEU A 183 20.66 -66.68 -9.35
CA LEU A 183 21.86 -65.86 -9.08
C LEU A 183 21.66 -64.40 -9.51
N TRP A 184 20.98 -64.18 -10.63
CA TRP A 184 20.63 -62.84 -11.10
C TRP A 184 19.65 -62.14 -10.13
N GLY A 185 18.62 -62.84 -9.66
CA GLY A 185 17.69 -62.33 -8.65
C GLY A 185 18.39 -61.96 -7.34
N VAL A 186 19.32 -62.80 -6.87
CA VAL A 186 20.15 -62.52 -5.68
C VAL A 186 21.07 -61.32 -5.92
N ALA A 187 21.70 -61.21 -7.08
CA ALA A 187 22.56 -60.07 -7.41
C ALA A 187 21.78 -58.75 -7.44
N LEU A 188 20.55 -58.74 -7.98
CA LEU A 188 19.67 -57.57 -7.96
C LEU A 188 19.29 -57.14 -6.53
N LEU A 189 19.12 -58.12 -5.63
CA LEU A 189 18.79 -57.88 -4.23
C LEU A 189 20.02 -57.33 -3.46
N VAL A 190 21.20 -57.92 -3.66
CA VAL A 190 22.46 -57.50 -3.04
C VAL A 190 22.90 -56.11 -3.52
N ARG A 191 22.68 -55.77 -4.80
CA ARG A 191 23.01 -54.45 -5.38
C ARG A 191 22.28 -53.28 -4.70
N ARG A 192 21.13 -53.53 -4.05
CA ARG A 192 20.37 -52.50 -3.33
C ARG A 192 20.85 -52.26 -1.89
N MET A 193 21.81 -53.04 -1.40
CA MET A 193 22.39 -52.84 -0.06
C MET A 193 23.59 -51.88 -0.10
N PRO A 194 23.58 -50.76 0.65
CA PRO A 194 24.73 -49.85 0.72
C PRO A 194 25.86 -50.45 1.57
N GLY A 195 27.10 -50.46 1.07
CA GLY A 195 28.30 -50.81 1.85
C GLY A 195 29.35 -51.63 1.11
N ARG A 196 30.54 -51.74 1.70
CA ARG A 196 31.69 -52.50 1.15
C ARG A 196 31.39 -54.01 1.02
N PHE A 197 30.49 -54.53 1.85
CA PHE A 197 30.06 -55.92 1.84
C PHE A 197 29.25 -56.29 0.58
N SER A 198 28.39 -55.39 0.10
CA SER A 198 27.62 -55.59 -1.14
C SER A 198 28.53 -55.68 -2.37
N ALA A 199 29.50 -54.77 -2.47
CA ALA A 199 30.49 -54.79 -3.54
C ALA A 199 31.30 -56.09 -3.55
N LEU A 200 31.76 -56.57 -2.38
CA LEU A 200 32.49 -57.83 -2.26
C LEU A 200 31.63 -59.05 -2.61
N MET A 201 30.36 -59.09 -2.19
CA MET A 201 29.44 -60.18 -2.57
C MET A 201 29.16 -60.21 -4.08
N LEU A 202 28.99 -59.05 -4.72
CA LEU A 202 28.79 -58.97 -6.16
C LEU A 202 30.02 -59.46 -6.93
N ILE A 203 31.23 -59.15 -6.42
CA ILE A 203 32.49 -59.69 -6.98
C ILE A 203 32.51 -61.22 -6.85
N VAL A 204 32.18 -61.79 -5.69
CA VAL A 204 32.16 -63.25 -5.48
C VAL A 204 31.11 -63.95 -6.36
N LEU A 205 29.91 -63.38 -6.50
CA LEU A 205 28.85 -63.90 -7.38
C LEU A 205 29.28 -63.87 -8.86
N SER A 206 29.86 -62.76 -9.30
CA SER A 206 30.43 -62.62 -10.65
C SER A 206 31.56 -63.63 -10.92
N LEU A 207 32.43 -63.83 -9.92
CA LEU A 207 33.52 -64.80 -9.98
C LEU A 207 32.98 -66.23 -10.11
N THR A 208 31.94 -66.57 -9.35
CA THR A 208 31.32 -67.91 -9.34
C THR A 208 30.69 -68.24 -10.70
N VAL A 209 29.96 -67.28 -11.31
CA VAL A 209 29.38 -67.45 -12.66
C VAL A 209 30.48 -67.60 -13.70
N SER A 210 31.54 -66.79 -13.61
CA SER A 210 32.68 -66.84 -14.53
C SER A 210 33.46 -68.15 -14.42
N CYS A 211 33.75 -68.62 -13.20
CA CYS A 211 34.41 -69.91 -12.98
C CYS A 211 33.56 -71.08 -13.48
N ARG A 212 32.23 -71.01 -13.34
CA ARG A 212 31.32 -72.00 -13.92
C ARG A 212 31.34 -72.00 -15.45
N TYR A 213 31.42 -70.84 -16.08
CA TYR A 213 31.59 -70.73 -17.54
C TYR A 213 32.93 -71.30 -18.00
N ILE A 214 34.03 -70.99 -17.31
CA ILE A 214 35.36 -71.54 -17.61
C ILE A 214 35.36 -73.07 -17.44
N TRP A 215 34.70 -73.60 -16.41
CA TRP A 215 34.52 -75.04 -16.22
C TRP A 215 33.72 -75.70 -17.35
N TRP A 216 32.64 -75.06 -17.82
CA TRP A 216 31.91 -75.52 -19.01
C TRP A 216 32.80 -75.51 -20.25
N ARG A 217 33.62 -74.46 -20.44
CA ARG A 217 34.59 -74.39 -21.53
C ARG A 217 35.56 -75.57 -21.48
N TYR A 218 36.12 -75.84 -20.30
CA TYR A 218 37.06 -76.93 -20.07
C TYR A 218 36.46 -78.32 -20.37
N THR A 219 35.21 -78.54 -19.95
CA THR A 219 34.54 -79.86 -20.02
C THR A 219 33.81 -80.12 -21.33
N SER A 220 33.29 -79.09 -21.99
CA SER A 220 32.35 -79.24 -23.12
C SER A 220 32.84 -78.67 -24.44
N THR A 221 33.88 -77.82 -24.45
CA THR A 221 34.35 -77.16 -25.69
C THR A 221 35.77 -77.52 -26.11
N LEU A 222 36.57 -78.17 -25.25
CA LEU A 222 37.84 -78.76 -25.67
C LEU A 222 37.60 -80.13 -26.31
N ASN A 223 38.04 -80.27 -27.56
CA ASN A 223 38.00 -81.53 -28.28
C ASN A 223 39.26 -82.33 -27.96
N TRP A 224 39.12 -83.38 -27.15
CA TRP A 224 40.25 -84.20 -26.69
C TRP A 224 40.75 -85.19 -27.75
N ASP A 225 39.99 -85.39 -28.81
CA ASP A 225 40.27 -86.40 -29.84
C ASP A 225 41.10 -85.86 -31.03
N ASP A 226 41.32 -84.55 -31.12
CA ASP A 226 42.16 -83.89 -32.15
C ASP A 226 43.25 -83.00 -31.53
N PRO A 227 44.54 -83.36 -31.68
CA PRO A 227 45.67 -82.60 -31.10
C PRO A 227 45.74 -81.14 -31.53
N VAL A 228 45.36 -80.82 -32.78
CA VAL A 228 45.46 -79.45 -33.31
C VAL A 228 44.37 -78.56 -32.70
N SER A 229 43.12 -79.04 -32.71
CA SER A 229 42.00 -78.37 -32.05
C SER A 229 42.22 -78.22 -30.54
N LEU A 230 42.83 -79.21 -29.89
CA LEU A 230 43.16 -79.15 -28.47
C LEU A 230 44.19 -78.04 -28.16
N VAL A 231 45.28 -77.95 -28.92
CA VAL A 231 46.32 -76.92 -28.72
C VAL A 231 45.75 -75.52 -28.95
N CYS A 232 45.00 -75.30 -30.03
CA CYS A 232 44.34 -74.02 -30.29
C CYS A 232 43.30 -73.69 -29.21
N GLY A 233 42.51 -74.67 -28.76
CA GLY A 233 41.52 -74.51 -27.69
C GLY A 233 42.15 -74.17 -26.34
N LEU A 234 43.29 -74.80 -25.99
CA LEU A 234 44.04 -74.50 -24.77
C LEU A 234 44.64 -73.09 -24.81
N ILE A 235 45.22 -72.67 -25.94
CA ILE A 235 45.76 -71.30 -26.10
C ILE A 235 44.66 -70.25 -25.92
N LEU A 236 43.49 -70.47 -26.53
CA LEU A 236 42.33 -69.58 -26.41
C LEU A 236 41.81 -69.52 -24.96
N LEU A 237 41.77 -70.67 -24.27
CA LEU A 237 41.37 -70.75 -22.86
C LEU A 237 42.34 -69.99 -21.95
N PHE A 238 43.66 -70.13 -22.16
CA PHE A 238 44.67 -69.41 -21.40
C PHE A 238 44.60 -67.89 -21.62
N ALA A 239 44.40 -67.45 -22.87
CA ALA A 239 44.25 -66.03 -23.19
C ALA A 239 43.02 -65.40 -22.50
N GLU A 240 41.87 -66.08 -22.53
CA GLU A 240 40.66 -65.60 -21.84
C GLU A 240 40.78 -65.63 -20.32
N THR A 241 41.41 -66.67 -19.77
CA THR A 241 41.64 -66.76 -18.31
C THR A 241 42.55 -65.64 -17.83
N TYR A 242 43.59 -65.29 -18.60
CA TYR A 242 44.52 -64.22 -18.27
C TYR A 242 43.85 -62.83 -18.32
N ALA A 243 43.08 -62.54 -19.37
CA ALA A 243 42.38 -61.25 -19.51
C ALA A 243 41.35 -61.02 -18.38
N TRP A 244 40.65 -62.08 -17.96
CA TRP A 244 39.68 -62.02 -16.87
C TRP A 244 40.33 -61.73 -15.51
N ILE A 245 41.47 -62.37 -15.19
CA ILE A 245 42.19 -62.15 -13.93
C ILE A 245 42.65 -60.70 -13.79
N VAL A 246 43.18 -60.11 -14.87
CA VAL A 246 43.73 -58.74 -14.84
C VAL A 246 42.63 -57.68 -14.64
N LEU A 247 41.47 -57.84 -15.29
CA LEU A 247 40.31 -56.97 -15.07
C LEU A 247 39.79 -57.07 -13.62
N GLY A 248 39.69 -58.29 -13.09
CA GLY A 248 39.26 -58.53 -11.70
C GLY A 248 40.21 -57.90 -10.67
N LEU A 249 41.53 -57.92 -10.92
CA LEU A 249 42.52 -57.24 -10.06
C LEU A 249 42.36 -55.71 -10.09
N GLY A 250 41.99 -55.12 -11.23
CA GLY A 250 41.68 -53.69 -11.36
C GLY A 250 40.47 -53.26 -10.52
N ASP A 251 39.38 -54.03 -10.56
CA ASP A 251 38.17 -53.75 -9.77
C ASP A 251 38.41 -53.90 -8.26
N VAL A 252 39.20 -54.89 -7.86
CA VAL A 252 39.61 -55.08 -6.45
C VAL A 252 40.52 -53.94 -5.97
N ALA A 253 41.43 -53.44 -6.82
CA ALA A 253 42.28 -52.30 -6.49
C ALA A 253 41.48 -50.99 -6.32
N MET A 254 40.50 -50.73 -7.20
CA MET A 254 39.55 -49.62 -7.05
C MET A 254 38.76 -49.70 -5.74
N ALA A 255 38.26 -50.89 -5.39
CA ALA A 255 37.52 -51.09 -4.14
C ALA A 255 38.40 -50.87 -2.89
N ARG A 256 39.72 -51.08 -3.00
CA ARG A 256 40.72 -50.81 -1.96
C ARG A 256 41.19 -49.35 -1.91
N LYS A 257 40.71 -48.48 -2.82
CA LYS A 257 41.17 -47.09 -3.02
C LYS A 257 42.65 -46.95 -3.43
N ASP A 258 43.25 -48.02 -3.97
CA ASP A 258 44.60 -47.96 -4.53
C ASP A 258 44.52 -47.53 -6.00
N ASN A 259 44.39 -46.21 -6.18
CA ASN A 259 44.20 -45.57 -7.49
C ASN A 259 45.36 -45.84 -8.45
N ALA A 260 46.58 -45.98 -7.95
CA ALA A 260 47.77 -46.21 -8.77
C ALA A 260 47.84 -47.66 -9.28
N ALA A 261 47.48 -48.64 -8.43
CA ALA A 261 47.38 -50.03 -8.85
C ALA A 261 46.20 -50.25 -9.82
N ALA A 262 45.04 -49.64 -9.53
CA ALA A 262 43.87 -49.70 -10.40
C ALA A 262 44.12 -49.15 -11.80
N GLU A 263 44.78 -47.99 -11.91
CA GLU A 263 45.17 -47.38 -13.19
C GLU A 263 46.04 -48.33 -14.01
N ARG A 264 47.04 -48.97 -13.38
CA ARG A 264 47.93 -49.93 -14.05
C ARG A 264 47.17 -51.15 -14.56
N TYR A 265 46.30 -51.76 -13.76
CA TYR A 265 45.54 -52.95 -14.17
C TYR A 265 44.53 -52.65 -15.28
N TYR A 266 43.83 -51.52 -15.24
CA TYR A 266 42.93 -51.15 -16.32
C TYR A 266 43.67 -50.79 -17.62
N GLN A 267 44.81 -50.10 -17.54
CA GLN A 267 45.67 -49.85 -18.71
C GLN A 267 46.23 -51.15 -19.29
N GLN A 268 46.63 -52.10 -18.44
CA GLN A 268 47.10 -53.40 -18.88
C GLN A 268 45.99 -54.20 -19.56
N THR A 269 44.76 -54.12 -19.04
CA THR A 269 43.57 -54.72 -19.68
C THR A 269 43.30 -54.11 -21.05
N LEU A 270 43.42 -52.78 -21.21
CA LEU A 270 43.24 -52.09 -22.49
C LEU A 270 44.36 -52.37 -23.51
N ARG A 271 45.55 -52.74 -23.06
CA ARG A 271 46.63 -53.22 -23.94
C ARG A 271 46.37 -54.62 -24.48
N MET A 272 45.68 -55.46 -23.73
CA MET A 272 45.30 -56.82 -24.14
C MET A 272 44.05 -56.83 -25.01
N ASP A 273 43.05 -56.06 -24.61
CA ASP A 273 41.79 -55.87 -25.32
C ASP A 273 41.46 -54.37 -25.37
N SER A 274 41.82 -53.75 -26.49
CA SER A 274 41.55 -52.32 -26.73
C SER A 274 40.05 -51.98 -26.76
N GLY A 275 39.16 -52.97 -26.96
CA GLY A 275 37.71 -52.80 -26.95
C GLY A 275 37.06 -52.96 -25.58
N ASN A 276 37.83 -53.23 -24.51
CA ASN A 276 37.28 -53.60 -23.21
C ASN A 276 36.54 -52.43 -22.53
N THR A 277 35.22 -52.46 -22.65
CA THR A 277 34.32 -51.42 -22.14
C THR A 277 34.42 -51.22 -20.62
N ASN A 278 34.68 -52.29 -19.86
CA ASN A 278 34.77 -52.22 -18.41
C ASN A 278 36.04 -51.50 -17.95
N ALA A 279 37.17 -51.75 -18.61
CA ALA A 279 38.43 -51.07 -18.33
C ALA A 279 38.40 -49.58 -18.73
N VAL A 280 37.78 -49.23 -19.88
CA VAL A 280 37.56 -47.83 -20.28
C VAL A 280 36.72 -47.08 -19.24
N ARG A 281 35.61 -47.67 -18.80
CA ARG A 281 34.72 -47.07 -17.79
C ARG A 281 35.40 -46.96 -16.42
N GLY A 282 36.19 -47.95 -16.03
CA GLY A 282 37.00 -47.93 -14.81
C GLY A 282 37.97 -46.74 -14.78
N LEU A 283 38.73 -46.53 -15.88
CA LEU A 283 39.65 -45.40 -16.02
C LEU A 283 38.95 -44.04 -16.11
N ALA A 284 37.84 -43.96 -16.85
CA ALA A 284 37.07 -42.71 -16.96
C ALA A 284 36.56 -42.25 -15.58
N ASN A 285 36.07 -43.18 -14.76
CA ASN A 285 35.64 -42.89 -13.39
C ASN A 285 36.81 -42.51 -12.47
N LEU A 286 37.95 -43.19 -12.61
CA LEU A 286 39.15 -42.89 -11.84
C LEU A 286 39.69 -41.50 -12.15
N TYR A 287 39.78 -41.12 -13.43
CA TYR A 287 40.23 -39.80 -13.84
C TYR A 287 39.24 -38.69 -13.47
N ARG A 288 37.93 -38.95 -13.53
CA ARG A 288 36.91 -38.01 -13.05
C ARG A 288 37.09 -37.66 -11.57
N GLN A 289 37.45 -38.64 -10.74
CA GLN A 289 37.74 -38.41 -9.32
C GLN A 289 39.02 -37.62 -9.06
N GLN A 290 40.01 -37.69 -9.97
CA GLN A 290 41.27 -36.96 -9.85
C GLN A 290 41.13 -35.51 -10.30
N SER A 291 40.69 -35.29 -11.53
CA SER A 291 40.33 -33.95 -12.02
C SER A 291 39.45 -34.01 -13.28
N PRO A 292 38.49 -33.07 -13.43
CA PRO A 292 37.64 -33.00 -14.63
C PRO A 292 38.45 -32.85 -15.92
N GLN A 293 39.57 -32.14 -15.87
CA GLN A 293 40.44 -31.93 -17.04
C GLN A 293 41.14 -33.22 -17.47
N LYS A 294 41.61 -34.03 -16.52
CA LYS A 294 42.26 -35.32 -16.82
C LYS A 294 41.27 -36.32 -17.41
N ALA A 295 40.03 -36.32 -16.91
CA ALA A 295 38.94 -37.12 -17.47
C ALA A 295 38.59 -36.69 -18.90
N ALA A 296 38.45 -35.38 -19.16
CA ALA A 296 38.14 -34.87 -20.50
C ALA A 296 39.25 -35.18 -21.51
N ALA A 297 40.53 -35.05 -21.12
CA ALA A 297 41.66 -35.40 -21.97
C ALA A 297 41.71 -36.90 -22.32
N PHE A 298 41.35 -37.76 -21.36
CA PHE A 298 41.21 -39.20 -21.61
C PHE A 298 40.03 -39.51 -22.53
N ILE A 299 38.86 -38.89 -22.32
CA ILE A 299 37.68 -39.10 -23.17
C ILE A 299 37.97 -38.69 -24.62
N ALA A 300 38.70 -37.58 -24.81
CA ALA A 300 39.09 -37.10 -26.12
C ALA A 300 40.01 -38.07 -26.88
N SER A 301 40.84 -38.85 -26.18
CA SER A 301 41.75 -39.83 -26.79
C SER A 301 41.09 -41.17 -27.16
N LEU A 302 39.84 -41.39 -26.74
CA LEU A 302 39.08 -42.61 -27.05
C LEU A 302 38.48 -42.59 -28.46
N SER A 303 38.36 -43.77 -29.06
CA SER A 303 37.65 -43.98 -30.34
C SER A 303 36.13 -43.80 -30.22
N ALA A 304 35.44 -43.61 -31.35
CA ALA A 304 33.98 -43.41 -31.38
C ALA A 304 33.17 -44.57 -30.79
N SER A 305 33.69 -45.81 -30.83
CA SER A 305 33.05 -46.98 -30.21
C SER A 305 33.23 -46.98 -28.69
N GLN A 306 34.42 -46.61 -28.20
CA GLN A 306 34.72 -46.54 -26.77
C GLN A 306 33.97 -45.38 -26.09
N ARG A 307 33.87 -44.22 -26.74
CA ARG A 307 33.12 -43.07 -26.18
C ARG A 307 31.64 -43.37 -25.96
N ARG A 308 30.99 -44.10 -26.89
CA ARG A 308 29.59 -44.55 -26.71
C ARG A 308 29.38 -45.35 -25.43
N SER A 309 30.41 -46.03 -24.95
CA SER A 309 30.34 -46.84 -23.73
C SER A 309 30.43 -46.03 -22.43
N ILE A 310 30.84 -44.75 -22.51
CA ILE A 310 30.99 -43.84 -21.36
C ILE A 310 30.26 -42.50 -21.60
N ASP A 311 29.32 -42.48 -22.54
CA ASP A 311 28.54 -41.29 -22.92
C ASP A 311 27.80 -40.67 -21.71
N ASP A 312 27.41 -41.48 -20.74
CA ASP A 312 26.85 -41.04 -19.46
C ASP A 312 27.84 -40.22 -18.61
N ILE A 313 29.12 -40.62 -18.62
CA ILE A 313 30.19 -39.93 -17.89
C ILE A 313 30.55 -38.62 -18.60
N GLU A 314 30.65 -38.63 -19.93
CA GLU A 314 30.93 -37.44 -20.75
C GLU A 314 29.83 -36.37 -20.57
N ARG A 315 28.55 -36.75 -20.67
CA ARG A 315 27.42 -35.85 -20.41
C ARG A 315 27.41 -35.28 -18.99
N SER A 316 27.78 -36.08 -17.98
CA SER A 316 27.87 -35.60 -16.59
C SER A 316 28.94 -34.51 -16.41
N LEU A 317 30.12 -34.71 -17.01
CA LEU A 317 31.23 -33.75 -16.96
C LEU A 317 30.89 -32.44 -17.66
N GLU A 318 30.18 -32.52 -18.80
CA GLU A 318 29.71 -31.33 -19.51
C GLU A 318 28.67 -30.55 -18.70
N ASN A 319 27.72 -31.25 -18.06
CA ASN A 319 26.71 -30.64 -17.20
C ASN A 319 27.36 -29.89 -16.02
N ASP A 320 28.34 -30.49 -15.34
CA ASP A 320 29.07 -29.88 -14.23
C ASP A 320 29.83 -28.62 -14.68
N ARG A 321 30.47 -28.66 -15.85
CA ARG A 321 31.17 -27.49 -16.41
C ARG A 321 30.20 -26.34 -16.70
N LEU A 322 29.07 -26.64 -17.34
CA LEU A 322 28.04 -25.65 -17.63
C LEU A 322 27.42 -25.08 -16.35
N ALA A 323 27.30 -25.90 -15.29
CA ALA A 323 26.80 -25.47 -14.00
C ALA A 323 27.70 -24.40 -13.37
N GLN A 324 29.01 -24.64 -13.34
CA GLN A 324 29.99 -23.70 -12.80
C GLN A 324 29.99 -22.37 -13.57
N GLN A 325 29.93 -22.43 -14.90
CA GLN A 325 29.86 -21.22 -15.74
C GLN A 325 28.57 -20.41 -15.49
N ALA A 326 27.43 -21.08 -15.31
CA ALA A 326 26.17 -20.43 -15.01
C ALA A 326 26.21 -19.73 -13.65
N GLU A 327 26.75 -20.39 -12.62
CA GLU A 327 26.89 -19.80 -11.27
C GLU A 327 27.78 -18.55 -11.27
N THR A 328 28.87 -18.53 -12.03
CA THR A 328 29.70 -17.32 -12.18
C THR A 328 28.89 -16.17 -12.79
N LEU A 329 28.12 -16.42 -13.85
CA LEU A 329 27.30 -15.39 -14.51
C LEU A 329 26.13 -14.90 -13.63
N GLU A 330 25.52 -15.79 -12.84
CA GLU A 330 24.51 -15.45 -11.84
C GLU A 330 25.10 -14.48 -10.79
N SER A 331 26.33 -14.73 -10.32
CA SER A 331 27.00 -13.86 -9.35
C SER A 331 27.36 -12.47 -9.89
N GLU A 332 27.52 -12.35 -11.21
CA GLU A 332 27.77 -11.09 -11.91
C GLU A 332 26.48 -10.34 -12.31
N GLY A 333 25.30 -10.89 -12.00
CA GLY A 333 24.00 -10.32 -12.38
C GLY A 333 23.62 -10.47 -13.86
N LYS A 334 24.33 -11.32 -14.62
CA LYS A 334 24.12 -11.56 -16.05
C LYS A 334 23.10 -12.67 -16.32
N TRP A 335 21.88 -12.49 -15.82
CA TRP A 335 20.82 -13.53 -15.78
C TRP A 335 20.45 -14.12 -17.14
N ALA A 336 20.39 -13.30 -18.20
CA ALA A 336 20.04 -13.78 -19.54
C ALA A 336 21.09 -14.76 -20.12
N GLN A 337 22.37 -14.55 -19.80
CA GLN A 337 23.46 -15.42 -20.26
C GLN A 337 23.51 -16.71 -19.44
N ALA A 338 23.27 -16.63 -18.13
CA ALA A 338 23.12 -17.80 -17.27
C ALA A 338 21.95 -18.70 -17.71
N ALA A 339 20.81 -18.10 -18.06
CA ALA A 339 19.65 -18.82 -18.59
C ALA A 339 19.98 -19.64 -19.86
N GLU A 340 20.82 -19.11 -20.76
CA GLU A 340 21.23 -19.84 -21.95
C GLU A 340 22.09 -21.08 -21.63
N LEU A 341 22.96 -21.00 -20.62
CA LEU A 341 23.71 -22.15 -20.14
C LEU A 341 22.79 -23.20 -19.51
N HIS A 342 21.79 -22.79 -18.72
CA HIS A 342 20.81 -23.74 -18.16
C HIS A 342 19.90 -24.36 -19.24
N ARG A 343 19.60 -23.67 -20.36
CA ARG A 343 18.92 -24.31 -21.51
C ARG A 343 19.75 -25.45 -22.09
N ARG A 344 21.06 -25.27 -22.24
CA ARG A 344 21.97 -26.34 -22.71
C ARG A 344 22.03 -27.49 -21.71
N ARG A 345 22.10 -27.19 -20.41
CA ARG A 345 22.04 -28.21 -19.35
C ARG A 345 20.72 -28.98 -19.37
N LEU A 346 19.61 -28.30 -19.60
CA LEU A 346 18.30 -28.94 -19.73
C LEU A 346 18.21 -29.80 -21.00
N ALA A 347 18.92 -29.46 -22.08
CA ALA A 347 19.01 -30.33 -23.25
C ALA A 347 19.79 -31.63 -22.97
N LEU A 348 20.78 -31.59 -22.07
CA LEU A 348 21.53 -32.78 -21.63
C LEU A 348 20.70 -33.70 -20.71
N ASP A 349 19.85 -33.11 -19.86
CA ASP A 349 18.91 -33.82 -18.98
C ASP A 349 17.51 -33.16 -18.99
N PRO A 350 16.65 -33.48 -19.99
CA PRO A 350 15.35 -32.84 -20.18
C PRO A 350 14.35 -33.01 -19.04
N GLY A 351 14.60 -33.95 -18.11
CA GLY A 351 13.73 -34.22 -16.96
C GLY A 351 14.18 -33.56 -15.65
N SER A 352 15.24 -32.77 -15.66
CA SER A 352 15.84 -32.23 -14.43
C SER A 352 14.98 -31.14 -13.79
N VAL A 353 14.46 -31.41 -12.60
CA VAL A 353 13.63 -30.48 -11.82
C VAL A 353 14.42 -29.22 -11.46
N TRP A 354 15.62 -29.40 -10.91
CA TRP A 354 16.43 -28.29 -10.38
C TRP A 354 17.06 -27.43 -11.48
N VAL A 355 17.42 -28.01 -12.63
CA VAL A 355 17.89 -27.22 -13.79
C VAL A 355 16.74 -26.39 -14.35
N THR A 356 15.53 -26.96 -14.44
CA THR A 356 14.34 -26.22 -14.88
C THR A 356 13.99 -25.08 -13.93
N TYR A 357 14.09 -25.32 -12.61
CA TYR A 357 13.90 -24.28 -11.60
C TYR A 357 14.92 -23.14 -11.74
N ARG A 358 16.22 -23.45 -11.83
CA ARG A 358 17.26 -22.43 -12.01
C ARG A 358 17.10 -21.65 -13.31
N LEU A 359 16.83 -22.34 -14.42
CA LEU A 359 16.50 -21.71 -15.71
C LEU A 359 15.33 -20.74 -15.56
N SER A 360 14.25 -21.17 -14.93
CA SER A 360 13.04 -20.35 -14.76
C SER A 360 13.27 -19.15 -13.86
N ARG A 361 14.08 -19.30 -12.81
CA ARG A 361 14.51 -18.19 -11.94
C ARG A 361 15.33 -17.16 -12.71
N ASP A 362 16.32 -17.59 -13.49
CA ASP A 362 17.19 -16.67 -14.25
C ASP A 362 16.42 -15.98 -15.38
N LEU A 363 15.48 -16.68 -16.04
CA LEU A 363 14.55 -16.08 -17.01
C LEU A 363 13.63 -15.03 -16.35
N TRP A 364 13.19 -15.28 -15.11
CA TRP A 364 12.39 -14.32 -14.36
C TRP A 364 13.19 -13.05 -14.04
N GLN A 365 14.42 -13.19 -13.55
CA GLN A 365 15.32 -12.06 -13.26
C GLN A 365 15.72 -11.29 -14.53
N ALA A 366 15.76 -11.95 -15.69
CA ALA A 366 15.98 -11.33 -16.99
C ALA A 366 14.73 -10.66 -17.60
N GLY A 367 13.59 -10.61 -16.89
CA GLY A 367 12.33 -10.02 -17.37
C GLY A 367 11.51 -10.90 -18.34
N GLN A 368 11.93 -12.14 -18.61
CA GLN A 368 11.28 -13.08 -19.53
C GLN A 368 10.24 -13.95 -18.82
N HIS A 369 9.32 -13.33 -18.08
CA HIS A 369 8.37 -14.00 -17.17
C HIS A 369 7.51 -15.08 -17.85
N ALA A 370 7.00 -14.81 -19.06
CA ALA A 370 6.15 -15.76 -19.78
C ALA A 370 6.88 -17.06 -20.14
N GLN A 371 8.17 -16.98 -20.47
CA GLN A 371 8.98 -18.15 -20.76
C GLN A 371 9.28 -18.94 -19.49
N ALA A 372 9.62 -18.25 -18.40
CA ALA A 372 9.85 -18.89 -17.10
C ALA A 372 8.62 -19.68 -16.62
N ASP A 373 7.43 -19.08 -16.71
CA ASP A 373 6.18 -19.75 -16.32
C ASP A 373 5.86 -20.96 -17.21
N ALA A 374 6.17 -20.88 -18.51
CA ALA A 374 5.96 -21.98 -19.44
C ALA A 374 6.85 -23.19 -19.10
N GLN A 375 8.12 -22.94 -18.73
CA GLN A 375 9.06 -24.00 -18.33
C GLN A 375 8.58 -24.73 -17.08
N MET A 376 8.17 -23.99 -16.03
CA MET A 376 7.68 -24.62 -14.79
C MET A 376 6.34 -25.34 -14.97
N ARG A 377 5.44 -24.81 -15.82
CA ARG A 377 4.20 -25.51 -16.18
C ARG A 377 4.46 -26.81 -16.95
N SER A 378 5.40 -26.78 -17.90
CA SER A 378 5.82 -27.99 -18.63
C SER A 378 6.38 -29.03 -17.66
N LEU A 379 7.24 -28.62 -16.72
CA LEU A 379 7.78 -29.52 -15.69
C LEU A 379 6.66 -30.15 -14.83
N ALA A 380 5.68 -29.35 -14.41
CA ALA A 380 4.54 -29.83 -13.63
C ALA A 380 3.69 -30.86 -14.40
N GLN A 381 3.50 -30.67 -15.70
CA GLN A 381 2.77 -31.60 -16.55
C GLN A 381 3.53 -32.91 -16.77
N GLN A 382 4.85 -32.84 -16.92
CA GLN A 382 5.71 -34.02 -17.10
C GLN A 382 5.83 -34.84 -15.80
N LYS A 383 5.84 -34.18 -14.64
CA LYS A 383 6.06 -34.81 -13.32
C LYS A 383 5.00 -34.40 -12.26
N PRO A 384 3.72 -34.75 -12.45
CA PRO A 384 2.62 -34.22 -11.63
C PRO A 384 2.56 -34.72 -10.17
N ASN A 385 3.25 -35.81 -9.84
CA ASN A 385 3.27 -36.40 -8.48
C ASN A 385 4.69 -36.48 -7.89
N ASP A 386 5.65 -35.72 -8.44
CA ASP A 386 7.02 -35.71 -7.95
C ASP A 386 7.19 -34.65 -6.84
N PRO A 387 7.50 -35.03 -5.59
CA PRO A 387 7.68 -34.08 -4.50
C PRO A 387 8.76 -33.03 -4.78
N GLU A 388 9.82 -33.37 -5.50
CA GLU A 388 10.86 -32.39 -5.85
C GLU A 388 10.32 -31.33 -6.81
N GLN A 389 9.54 -31.74 -7.81
CA GLN A 389 8.89 -30.82 -8.73
C GLN A 389 7.95 -29.86 -7.99
N VAL A 390 7.11 -30.40 -7.11
CA VAL A 390 6.12 -29.62 -6.37
C VAL A 390 6.82 -28.60 -5.48
N TYR A 391 7.90 -29.01 -4.81
CA TYR A 391 8.72 -28.10 -4.01
C TYR A 391 9.40 -27.02 -4.85
N ALA A 392 10.07 -27.39 -5.94
CA ALA A 392 10.79 -26.45 -6.81
C ALA A 392 9.84 -25.44 -7.48
N TYR A 393 8.64 -25.88 -7.88
CA TYR A 393 7.63 -24.97 -8.41
C TYR A 393 7.03 -24.08 -7.31
N GLY A 394 6.82 -24.61 -6.11
CA GLY A 394 6.49 -23.80 -4.93
C GLY A 394 7.52 -22.71 -4.63
N LEU A 395 8.82 -23.05 -4.67
CA LEU A 395 9.92 -22.10 -4.50
C LEU A 395 9.93 -21.02 -5.59
N TYR A 396 9.72 -21.40 -6.85
CA TYR A 396 9.66 -20.46 -7.96
C TYR A 396 8.50 -19.47 -7.81
N LEU A 397 7.31 -19.97 -7.46
CA LEU A 397 6.12 -19.14 -7.25
C LEU A 397 6.29 -18.22 -6.03
N SER A 398 6.86 -18.71 -4.93
CA SER A 398 7.15 -17.90 -3.75
C SER A 398 8.22 -16.83 -4.04
N GLY A 399 9.31 -17.18 -4.73
CA GLY A 399 10.37 -16.25 -5.12
C GLY A 399 9.97 -15.21 -6.18
N SER A 400 8.71 -15.24 -6.63
CA SER A 400 8.10 -14.27 -7.56
C SER A 400 6.85 -13.61 -6.95
N ASP A 401 6.76 -13.58 -5.62
CA ASP A 401 5.69 -12.96 -4.82
C ASP A 401 4.28 -13.52 -5.10
N ARG A 402 4.20 -14.80 -5.52
CA ARG A 402 2.94 -15.50 -5.82
C ARG A 402 2.63 -16.56 -4.76
N ASP A 403 2.71 -16.19 -3.49
CA ASP A 403 2.60 -17.10 -2.33
C ASP A 403 1.30 -17.93 -2.30
N ARG A 404 0.15 -17.36 -2.70
CA ARG A 404 -1.11 -18.14 -2.78
C ARG A 404 -1.08 -19.20 -3.88
N ALA A 405 -0.50 -18.86 -5.03
CA ALA A 405 -0.33 -19.83 -6.11
C ALA A 405 0.68 -20.92 -5.71
N ALA A 406 1.72 -20.54 -4.97
CA ALA A 406 2.67 -21.49 -4.39
C ALA A 406 1.96 -22.46 -3.45
N LEU A 407 1.16 -21.99 -2.48
CA LEU A 407 0.38 -22.85 -1.59
C LEU A 407 -0.61 -23.75 -2.33
N ALA A 408 -1.33 -23.21 -3.32
CA ALA A 408 -2.23 -24.00 -4.14
C ALA A 408 -1.48 -25.11 -4.89
N HIS A 409 -0.29 -24.82 -5.40
CA HIS A 409 0.56 -25.80 -6.08
C HIS A 409 1.10 -26.85 -5.11
N LEU A 410 1.57 -26.48 -3.91
CA LEU A 410 2.02 -27.44 -2.89
C LEU A 410 0.90 -28.42 -2.50
N ASN A 411 -0.34 -27.95 -2.43
CA ASN A 411 -1.52 -28.77 -2.13
C ASN A 411 -1.97 -29.69 -3.29
N THR A 412 -1.36 -29.62 -4.47
CA THR A 412 -1.58 -30.62 -5.53
C THR A 412 -1.01 -31.98 -5.14
N LEU A 413 -0.01 -31.99 -4.25
CA LEU A 413 0.56 -33.18 -3.64
C LEU A 413 -0.15 -33.48 -2.31
N PRO A 414 -0.62 -34.71 -2.06
CA PRO A 414 -1.21 -35.07 -0.77
C PRO A 414 -0.22 -34.81 0.39
N THR A 415 -0.71 -34.30 1.51
CA THR A 415 0.12 -33.95 2.69
C THR A 415 0.94 -35.13 3.22
N SER A 416 0.47 -36.37 3.04
CA SER A 416 1.21 -37.59 3.39
C SER A 416 2.48 -37.81 2.57
N GLN A 417 2.63 -37.12 1.43
CA GLN A 417 3.78 -37.20 0.53
C GLN A 417 4.68 -35.96 0.65
N TRP A 418 4.37 -35.03 1.55
CA TRP A 418 5.19 -33.84 1.78
C TRP A 418 6.48 -34.24 2.51
N ASN A 419 7.63 -33.84 1.95
CA ASN A 419 8.91 -33.91 2.65
C ASN A 419 9.08 -32.71 3.60
N SER A 420 10.15 -32.70 4.40
CA SER A 420 10.46 -31.62 5.34
C SER A 420 10.48 -30.24 4.68
N ASN A 421 11.03 -30.15 3.47
CA ASN A 421 11.19 -28.89 2.75
C ASN A 421 9.83 -28.32 2.28
N ILE A 422 8.91 -29.17 1.82
CA ILE A 422 7.54 -28.78 1.47
C ILE A 422 6.77 -28.34 2.72
N GLN A 423 6.91 -29.08 3.82
CA GLN A 423 6.27 -28.73 5.09
C GLN A 423 6.74 -27.37 5.61
N GLU A 424 8.04 -27.11 5.57
CA GLU A 424 8.64 -25.83 5.98
C GLU A 424 8.15 -24.67 5.10
N LEU A 425 8.21 -24.84 3.78
CA LEU A 425 7.74 -23.83 2.83
C LEU A 425 6.24 -23.56 3.00
N ALA A 426 5.42 -24.61 3.10
CA ALA A 426 3.99 -24.48 3.32
C ALA A 426 3.67 -23.77 4.64
N GLY A 427 4.36 -24.11 5.73
CA GLY A 427 4.19 -23.45 7.02
C GLY A 427 4.53 -21.96 6.97
N ARG A 428 5.64 -21.60 6.32
CA ARG A 428 6.03 -20.19 6.11
C ARG A 428 4.99 -19.43 5.28
N LEU A 429 4.55 -20.01 4.16
CA LEU A 429 3.57 -19.40 3.26
C LEU A 429 2.20 -19.25 3.94
N GLN A 430 1.76 -20.24 4.71
CA GLN A 430 0.51 -20.17 5.49
C GLN A 430 0.57 -19.05 6.54
N SER A 431 1.69 -18.95 7.26
CA SER A 431 1.92 -17.87 8.24
C SER A 431 1.87 -16.49 7.57
N ASN A 432 2.52 -16.32 6.42
CA ASN A 432 2.45 -15.09 5.62
C ASN A 432 1.00 -14.78 5.18
N GLN A 433 0.26 -15.77 4.69
CA GLN A 433 -1.12 -15.59 4.25
C GLN A 433 -2.06 -15.18 5.39
N VAL A 434 -1.85 -15.71 6.61
CA VAL A 434 -2.62 -15.31 7.79
C VAL A 434 -2.32 -13.85 8.15
N LEU A 435 -1.05 -13.45 8.20
CA LEU A 435 -0.66 -12.06 8.45
C LEU A 435 -1.20 -11.10 7.37
N GLU A 436 -1.11 -11.46 6.09
CA GLU A 436 -1.66 -10.67 4.98
C GLU A 436 -3.18 -10.53 5.08
N SER A 437 -3.88 -11.58 5.51
CA SER A 437 -5.33 -11.54 5.72
C SER A 437 -5.71 -10.70 6.94
N ALA A 438 -4.93 -10.79 8.02
CA ALA A 438 -5.12 -9.98 9.21
C ALA A 438 -4.85 -8.49 8.92
N ASN A 439 -3.76 -8.17 8.20
CA ASN A 439 -3.48 -6.80 7.75
C ASN A 439 -4.62 -6.25 6.88
N ARG A 440 -5.12 -7.02 5.90
CA ARG A 440 -6.27 -6.58 5.09
C ARG A 440 -7.55 -6.36 5.91
N LEU A 441 -7.82 -7.20 6.91
CA LEU A 441 -8.95 -6.98 7.83
C LEU A 441 -8.77 -5.68 8.61
N ARG A 442 -7.57 -5.45 9.14
CA ARG A 442 -7.21 -4.21 9.85
C ARG A 442 -7.36 -2.98 8.95
N ASP A 443 -6.83 -3.03 7.73
CA ASP A 443 -6.92 -1.96 6.72
C ASP A 443 -8.39 -1.67 6.33
N SER A 444 -9.29 -2.66 6.46
CA SER A 444 -10.73 -2.50 6.24
C SER A 444 -11.51 -1.97 7.45
N GLY A 445 -10.83 -1.55 8.52
CA GLY A 445 -11.43 -1.07 9.77
C GLY A 445 -11.90 -2.17 10.73
N LYS A 446 -11.57 -3.43 10.45
CA LYS A 446 -11.97 -4.61 11.24
C LYS A 446 -10.84 -5.15 12.10
N GLU A 447 -10.16 -4.27 12.80
CA GLU A 447 -8.95 -4.62 13.56
C GLU A 447 -9.19 -5.67 14.65
N ARG A 448 -10.34 -5.64 15.33
CA ARG A 448 -10.69 -6.68 16.32
C ARG A 448 -10.80 -8.08 15.72
N GLU A 449 -11.35 -8.18 14.50
CA GLU A 449 -11.42 -9.45 13.76
C GLU A 449 -10.01 -9.90 13.33
N ALA A 450 -9.15 -8.94 12.92
CA ALA A 450 -7.76 -9.20 12.58
C ALA A 450 -6.95 -9.72 13.78
N GLU A 451 -7.07 -9.08 14.94
CA GLU A 451 -6.40 -9.52 16.17
C GLU A 451 -6.89 -10.91 16.60
N ALA A 452 -8.20 -11.17 16.50
CA ALA A 452 -8.76 -12.48 16.80
C ALA A 452 -8.21 -13.56 15.86
N LEU A 453 -8.07 -13.27 14.56
CA LEU A 453 -7.47 -14.18 13.58
C LEU A 453 -6.02 -14.53 13.93
N LEU A 454 -5.24 -13.55 14.37
CA LEU A 454 -3.84 -13.75 14.77
C LEU A 454 -3.73 -14.53 16.08
N ARG A 455 -4.57 -14.23 17.08
CA ARG A 455 -4.58 -14.94 18.38
C ARG A 455 -5.05 -16.39 18.28
N GLN A 456 -5.78 -16.76 17.22
CA GLN A 456 -6.15 -18.15 16.94
C GLN A 456 -4.99 -19.01 16.42
N GLN A 457 -3.89 -18.39 15.96
CA GLN A 457 -2.73 -19.12 15.51
C GLN A 457 -1.88 -19.61 16.69
N PRO A 458 -1.03 -20.64 16.50
CA PRO A 458 -0.05 -21.04 17.50
C PRO A 458 0.81 -19.84 17.96
N PRO A 459 1.16 -19.75 19.25
CA PRO A 459 2.01 -18.68 19.77
C PRO A 459 3.30 -18.56 18.96
N SER A 460 3.55 -17.39 18.38
CA SER A 460 4.78 -17.10 17.65
C SER A 460 5.26 -15.70 17.99
N THR A 461 6.58 -15.53 18.08
CA THR A 461 7.21 -14.23 18.34
C THR A 461 6.83 -13.21 17.29
N ARG A 462 6.75 -13.61 16.01
CA ARG A 462 6.31 -12.75 14.91
C ARG A 462 4.88 -12.21 15.11
N ILE A 463 3.94 -13.05 15.53
CA ILE A 463 2.56 -12.62 15.80
C ILE A 463 2.52 -11.72 17.04
N ALA A 464 3.26 -12.06 18.09
CA ALA A 464 3.33 -11.25 19.30
C ALA A 464 3.88 -9.83 19.01
N LEU A 465 4.96 -9.73 18.23
CA LEU A 465 5.51 -8.45 17.78
C LEU A 465 4.52 -7.68 16.88
N THR A 466 3.84 -8.36 15.95
CA THR A 466 2.82 -7.72 15.09
C THR A 466 1.69 -7.13 15.93
N LEU A 467 1.20 -7.87 16.93
CA LEU A 467 0.15 -7.37 17.84
C LEU A 467 0.67 -6.23 18.73
N ALA A 468 1.94 -6.25 19.15
CA ALA A 468 2.58 -5.17 19.90
C ALA A 468 2.67 -3.89 19.05
N ASP A 469 3.13 -4.01 17.81
CA ASP A 469 3.20 -2.91 16.84
C ASP A 469 1.80 -2.30 16.60
N TRP A 470 0.76 -3.13 16.50
CA TRP A 470 -0.62 -2.66 16.33
C TRP A 470 -1.15 -1.92 17.55
N ALA A 471 -0.87 -2.41 18.75
CA ALA A 471 -1.23 -1.73 20.00
C ALA A 471 -0.52 -0.37 20.11
N GLN A 472 0.77 -0.31 19.77
CA GLN A 472 1.55 0.92 19.75
C GLN A 472 1.00 1.93 18.74
N GLN A 473 0.68 1.50 17.52
CA GLN A 473 0.09 2.37 16.49
C GLN A 473 -1.27 2.96 16.89
N ARG A 474 -2.00 2.28 17.78
CA ARG A 474 -3.28 2.75 18.32
C ARG A 474 -3.10 3.64 19.57
N GLY A 475 -1.87 3.87 20.02
CA GLY A 475 -1.55 4.61 21.24
C GLY A 475 -1.78 3.83 22.53
N ASP A 476 -2.08 2.53 22.46
CA ASP A 476 -2.19 1.66 23.64
C ASP A 476 -0.80 1.20 24.08
N ASN A 477 -0.04 2.17 24.62
CA ASN A 477 1.34 1.99 25.04
C ASN A 477 1.47 0.94 26.16
N ALA A 478 0.42 0.74 26.96
CA ALA A 478 0.40 -0.25 28.03
C ALA A 478 0.32 -1.67 27.46
N ALA A 479 -0.62 -1.93 26.53
CA ALA A 479 -0.72 -3.22 25.88
C ALA A 479 0.50 -3.54 25.00
N ALA A 480 1.04 -2.53 24.30
CA ALA A 480 2.25 -2.68 23.51
C ALA A 480 3.46 -3.05 24.38
N ARG A 481 3.69 -2.31 25.48
CA ARG A 481 4.78 -2.61 26.43
C ARG A 481 4.64 -4.02 27.01
N ALA A 482 3.45 -4.42 27.45
CA ALA A 482 3.21 -5.76 27.96
C ALA A 482 3.52 -6.86 26.93
N ALA A 483 3.20 -6.62 25.65
CA ALA A 483 3.48 -7.56 24.57
C ALA A 483 5.00 -7.66 24.28
N TYR A 484 5.72 -6.54 24.23
CA TYR A 484 7.17 -6.54 24.07
C TYR A 484 7.88 -7.18 25.26
N ASP A 485 7.47 -6.88 26.49
CA ASP A 485 8.03 -7.48 27.69
C ASP A 485 7.80 -8.99 27.74
N ALA A 486 6.64 -9.47 27.27
CA ALA A 486 6.35 -10.90 27.15
C ALA A 486 7.25 -11.61 26.12
N VAL A 487 7.66 -10.92 25.05
CA VAL A 487 8.66 -11.43 24.09
C VAL A 487 10.04 -11.43 24.75
N LEU A 488 10.45 -10.34 25.39
CA LEU A 488 11.77 -10.22 26.04
C LEU A 488 11.95 -11.20 27.21
N ALA A 489 10.87 -11.58 27.90
CA ALA A 489 10.91 -12.61 28.94
C ALA A 489 11.28 -14.01 28.39
N ARG A 490 10.91 -14.30 27.13
CA ARG A 490 11.23 -15.56 26.43
C ARG A 490 12.53 -15.47 25.65
N GLU A 491 12.77 -14.32 25.03
CA GLU A 491 13.90 -14.01 24.15
C GLU A 491 14.56 -12.69 24.59
N PRO A 492 15.41 -12.69 25.65
CA PRO A 492 16.00 -11.46 26.17
C PRO A 492 16.87 -10.67 25.18
N GLY A 493 17.37 -11.34 24.13
CA GLY A 493 18.16 -10.73 23.05
C GLY A 493 17.36 -10.31 21.81
N ASN A 494 16.02 -10.30 21.87
CA ASN A 494 15.20 -9.93 20.71
C ASN A 494 15.24 -8.41 20.48
N VAL A 495 16.05 -7.98 19.51
CA VAL A 495 16.29 -6.55 19.22
C VAL A 495 15.02 -5.80 18.81
N ASP A 496 14.10 -6.43 18.05
CA ASP A 496 12.85 -5.79 17.66
C ASP A 496 11.97 -5.46 18.88
N ALA A 497 11.91 -6.37 19.86
CA ALA A 497 11.18 -6.11 21.11
C ALA A 497 11.87 -5.06 21.99
N MET A 498 13.21 -5.06 22.04
CA MET A 498 13.97 -4.02 22.76
C MET A 498 13.74 -2.63 22.13
N LEU A 499 13.79 -2.55 20.80
CA LEU A 499 13.55 -1.30 20.06
C LEU A 499 12.10 -0.84 20.17
N GLY A 500 11.13 -1.76 20.12
CA GLY A 500 9.73 -1.46 20.43
C GLY A 500 9.56 -0.83 21.82
N ARG A 501 10.27 -1.34 22.83
CA ARG A 501 10.24 -0.75 24.18
C ARG A 501 10.83 0.67 24.22
N VAL A 502 11.92 0.93 23.49
CA VAL A 502 12.50 2.28 23.31
C VAL A 502 11.48 3.23 22.69
N GLU A 503 10.77 2.80 21.64
CA GLU A 503 9.76 3.61 20.96
C GLU A 503 8.57 3.93 21.89
N ILE A 504 8.18 3.02 22.77
CA ILE A 504 7.16 3.28 23.80
C ILE A 504 7.64 4.30 24.83
N ASP A 505 8.89 4.21 25.29
CA ASP A 505 9.46 5.16 26.25
C ASP A 505 9.49 6.58 25.65
N ILE A 506 9.85 6.70 24.35
CA ILE A 506 9.76 7.97 23.60
C ILE A 506 8.31 8.47 23.57
N ALA A 507 7.34 7.62 23.23
CA ALA A 507 5.93 7.99 23.15
C ALA A 507 5.33 8.43 24.49
N GLN A 508 5.90 7.97 25.62
CA GLN A 508 5.51 8.38 26.98
C GLN A 508 6.27 9.62 27.48
N GLY A 509 7.23 10.13 26.71
CA GLY A 509 8.08 11.27 27.09
C GLY A 509 9.23 10.91 28.03
N ASP A 510 9.46 9.62 28.33
CA ASP A 510 10.62 9.17 29.14
C ASP A 510 11.87 9.06 28.27
N ASN A 511 12.33 10.22 27.80
CA ASN A 511 13.49 10.34 26.92
C ASN A 511 14.80 9.87 27.57
N ALA A 512 14.87 9.84 28.90
CA ALA A 512 16.05 9.36 29.63
C ALA A 512 16.15 7.83 29.55
N ALA A 513 15.07 7.13 29.86
CA ALA A 513 14.99 5.67 29.73
C ALA A 513 15.20 5.23 28.26
N ALA A 514 14.54 5.91 27.32
CA ALA A 514 14.68 5.65 25.90
C ALA A 514 16.13 5.76 25.41
N ARG A 515 16.86 6.83 25.78
CA ARG A 515 18.29 6.99 25.43
C ARG A 515 19.16 5.88 26.00
N ALA A 516 18.95 5.53 27.27
CA ALA A 516 19.73 4.48 27.93
C ALA A 516 19.50 3.11 27.26
N GLN A 517 18.26 2.78 26.93
CA GLN A 517 17.90 1.52 26.28
C GLN A 517 18.37 1.46 24.82
N LEU A 518 18.26 2.58 24.08
CA LEU A 518 18.75 2.67 22.69
C LEU A 518 20.27 2.45 22.62
N ALA A 519 21.03 3.02 23.58
CA ALA A 519 22.47 2.83 23.68
C ALA A 519 22.87 1.38 24.06
N ALA A 520 21.98 0.65 24.73
CA ALA A 520 22.20 -0.74 25.13
C ALA A 520 21.86 -1.77 24.03
N LEU A 521 21.35 -1.35 22.88
CA LEU A 521 21.03 -2.27 21.79
C LEU A 521 22.30 -2.93 21.22
N PRO A 522 22.31 -4.26 20.99
CA PRO A 522 23.48 -4.95 20.47
C PRO A 522 23.71 -4.61 18.99
N ALA A 523 24.63 -3.69 18.70
CA ALA A 523 24.89 -3.18 17.35
C ALA A 523 25.20 -4.27 16.31
N SER A 524 25.80 -5.39 16.70
CA SER A 524 26.09 -6.54 15.83
C SER A 524 24.85 -7.26 15.32
N GLN A 525 23.70 -7.11 15.99
CA GLN A 525 22.44 -7.75 15.63
C GLN A 525 21.54 -6.83 14.78
N ILE A 526 21.85 -5.52 14.69
CA ILE A 526 21.10 -4.53 13.89
C ILE A 526 21.53 -4.62 12.42
N THR A 527 21.17 -5.73 11.77
CA THR A 527 21.65 -6.08 10.42
C THR A 527 20.71 -5.63 9.30
N SER A 528 19.39 -5.72 9.48
CA SER A 528 18.38 -5.29 8.50
C SER A 528 18.31 -3.76 8.38
N ILE A 529 18.06 -3.27 7.16
CA ILE A 529 17.87 -1.84 6.90
C ILE A 529 16.61 -1.30 7.59
N ASN A 530 15.57 -2.10 7.77
CA ASN A 530 14.38 -1.75 8.55
C ASN A 530 14.70 -1.45 10.03
N MET A 531 15.51 -2.31 10.67
CA MET A 531 15.92 -2.07 12.07
C MET A 531 16.77 -0.81 12.18
N GLN A 532 17.69 -0.61 11.24
CA GLN A 532 18.53 0.58 11.20
C GLN A 532 17.70 1.86 10.96
N ARG A 533 16.65 1.80 10.13
CA ARG A 533 15.69 2.88 9.95
C ARG A 533 14.97 3.23 11.25
N ARG A 534 14.41 2.24 11.95
CA ARG A 534 13.74 2.44 13.25
C ARG A 534 14.66 3.06 14.28
N VAL A 535 15.91 2.61 14.34
CA VAL A 535 16.96 3.23 15.20
C VAL A 535 17.20 4.69 14.82
N ALA A 536 17.31 5.02 13.53
CA ALA A 536 17.48 6.40 13.08
C ALA A 536 16.30 7.30 13.46
N LEU A 537 15.06 6.79 13.36
CA LEU A 537 13.86 7.50 13.80
C LEU A 537 13.85 7.73 15.32
N ALA A 538 14.20 6.71 16.11
CA ALA A 538 14.32 6.86 17.57
C ALA A 538 15.40 7.88 17.94
N GLN A 539 16.55 7.87 17.25
CA GLN A 539 17.61 8.89 17.42
C GLN A 539 17.09 10.29 17.12
N LEU A 540 16.34 10.46 16.03
CA LEU A 540 15.74 11.73 15.62
C LEU A 540 14.75 12.25 16.67
N GLN A 541 13.83 11.40 17.14
CA GLN A 541 12.83 11.75 18.17
C GLN A 541 13.49 12.14 19.50
N LEU A 542 14.64 11.55 19.82
CA LEU A 542 15.43 11.89 21.02
C LEU A 542 16.35 13.12 20.82
N GLY A 543 16.33 13.74 19.64
CA GLY A 543 17.10 14.94 19.30
C GLY A 543 18.53 14.70 18.80
N ASP A 544 18.96 13.45 18.58
CA ASP A 544 20.28 13.14 18.01
C ASP A 544 20.24 13.11 16.48
N ILE A 545 20.11 14.31 15.89
CA ILE A 545 20.05 14.53 14.44
C ILE A 545 21.32 14.00 13.76
N THR A 546 22.49 14.10 14.41
CA THR A 546 23.76 13.70 13.80
C THR A 546 23.90 12.18 13.67
N ALA A 547 23.40 11.42 14.65
CA ALA A 547 23.39 9.97 14.58
C ALA A 547 22.34 9.48 13.56
N ALA A 548 21.15 10.10 13.56
CA ALA A 548 20.11 9.82 12.57
C ALA A 548 20.63 10.07 11.14
N ALA A 549 21.29 11.21 10.90
CA ALA A 549 21.89 11.56 9.61
C ALA A 549 22.92 10.51 9.15
N ARG A 550 23.82 10.07 10.05
CA ARG A 550 24.80 9.02 9.75
C ARG A 550 24.13 7.72 9.34
N THR A 551 23.06 7.34 10.03
CA THR A 551 22.32 6.12 9.71
C THR A 551 21.59 6.24 8.38
N PHE A 552 20.83 7.31 8.14
CA PHE A 552 20.10 7.53 6.88
C PHE A 552 21.04 7.64 5.67
N ASN A 553 22.18 8.32 5.79
CA ASN A 553 23.19 8.40 4.73
C ASN A 553 23.77 7.02 4.35
N ARG A 554 23.83 6.09 5.30
CA ARG A 554 24.29 4.71 5.07
C ARG A 554 23.21 3.82 4.44
N ILE A 555 21.97 3.89 4.93
CA ILE A 555 20.90 2.98 4.48
C ILE A 555 20.18 3.45 3.21
N THR A 556 20.18 4.75 2.90
CA THR A 556 19.51 5.27 1.70
C THR A 556 20.08 4.68 0.40
N PRO A 557 21.41 4.66 0.17
CA PRO A 557 21.98 4.01 -1.01
C PRO A 557 21.70 2.49 -1.06
N GLN A 558 21.67 1.83 0.10
CA GLN A 558 21.36 0.41 0.21
C GLN A 558 19.92 0.13 -0.22
N ALA A 559 18.96 0.94 0.24
CA ALA A 559 17.56 0.83 -0.15
C ALA A 559 17.36 1.09 -1.66
N LYS A 560 18.09 2.05 -2.25
CA LYS A 560 18.05 2.30 -3.71
C LYS A 560 18.58 1.14 -4.55
N ALA A 561 19.54 0.38 -4.03
CA ALA A 561 20.12 -0.75 -4.73
C ALA A 561 19.26 -2.04 -4.62
N GLN A 562 18.29 -2.07 -3.72
CA GLN A 562 17.38 -3.19 -3.56
C GLN A 562 16.23 -3.12 -4.58
N PRO A 563 15.67 -4.28 -4.99
CA PRO A 563 14.43 -4.32 -5.77
C PRO A 563 13.28 -3.61 -5.02
N PRO A 564 12.29 -3.06 -5.75
CA PRO A 564 11.11 -2.43 -5.15
C PRO A 564 10.44 -3.33 -4.13
N SER A 565 10.31 -2.83 -2.91
CA SER A 565 9.77 -3.55 -1.76
C SER A 565 9.28 -2.58 -0.70
N MET A 566 8.39 -3.03 0.16
CA MET A 566 7.89 -2.25 1.29
C MET A 566 9.04 -1.73 2.20
N GLU A 567 10.04 -2.57 2.46
CA GLU A 567 11.20 -2.20 3.29
C GLU A 567 12.02 -1.06 2.67
N SER A 568 12.41 -1.19 1.39
CA SER A 568 13.14 -0.16 0.66
C SER A 568 12.36 1.16 0.56
N ALA A 569 11.04 1.08 0.31
CA ALA A 569 10.16 2.24 0.20
C ALA A 569 10.00 2.99 1.52
N MET A 570 9.82 2.28 2.64
CA MET A 570 9.76 2.92 3.97
C MET A 570 11.07 3.64 4.31
N VAL A 571 12.22 3.04 4.01
CA VAL A 571 13.52 3.70 4.23
C VAL A 571 13.61 5.00 3.42
N LEU A 572 13.23 4.98 2.15
CA LEU A 572 13.29 6.18 1.30
C LEU A 572 12.28 7.25 1.72
N ARG A 573 11.07 6.85 2.11
CA ARG A 573 10.04 7.75 2.64
C ARG A 573 10.55 8.47 3.89
N ASP A 574 11.06 7.73 4.87
CA ASP A 574 11.52 8.28 6.15
C ASP A 574 12.80 9.11 5.97
N ALA A 575 13.68 8.71 5.05
CA ALA A 575 14.86 9.51 4.68
C ALA A 575 14.48 10.83 4.01
N ALA A 576 13.43 10.85 3.18
CA ALA A 576 12.92 12.08 2.57
C ALA A 576 12.31 13.00 3.62
N ALA A 577 11.50 12.46 4.56
CA ALA A 577 10.96 13.21 5.68
C ALA A 577 12.07 13.82 6.56
N PHE A 578 13.11 13.02 6.88
CA PHE A 578 14.29 13.50 7.58
C PHE A 578 14.98 14.65 6.84
N GLN A 579 15.24 14.49 5.53
CA GLN A 579 15.86 15.52 4.70
C GLN A 579 15.04 16.82 4.69
N ALA A 580 13.71 16.73 4.59
CA ALA A 580 12.83 17.89 4.65
C ALA A 580 12.94 18.61 6.02
N GLN A 581 12.87 17.85 7.12
CA GLN A 581 12.96 18.39 8.49
C GLN A 581 14.33 19.03 8.78
N THR A 582 15.41 18.55 8.17
CA THR A 582 16.76 19.12 8.34
C THR A 582 17.09 20.24 7.35
N GLY A 583 16.11 20.76 6.60
CA GLY A 583 16.30 21.90 5.70
C GLY A 583 16.84 21.55 4.31
N GLU A 584 16.72 20.28 3.87
CA GLU A 584 17.07 19.82 2.52
C GLU A 584 15.83 19.39 1.68
N PRO A 585 14.78 20.23 1.53
CA PRO A 585 13.51 19.82 0.93
C PRO A 585 13.63 19.45 -0.57
N GLN A 586 14.56 20.04 -1.30
CA GLN A 586 14.80 19.69 -2.71
C GLN A 586 15.37 18.28 -2.84
N ARG A 587 16.29 17.90 -1.93
CA ARG A 587 16.82 16.53 -1.88
C ARG A 587 15.73 15.55 -1.44
N ALA A 588 14.87 15.95 -0.51
CA ALA A 588 13.72 15.17 -0.08
C ALA A 588 12.76 14.87 -1.24
N LEU A 589 12.42 15.86 -2.08
CA LEU A 589 11.62 15.65 -3.29
C LEU A 589 12.28 14.65 -4.25
N GLU A 590 13.60 14.75 -4.47
CA GLU A 590 14.33 13.77 -5.29
C GLU A 590 14.34 12.36 -4.67
N THR A 591 14.34 12.25 -3.34
CA THR A 591 14.22 10.97 -2.62
C THR A 591 12.79 10.41 -2.69
N TYR A 592 11.75 11.25 -2.65
CA TYR A 592 10.37 10.81 -2.87
C TYR A 592 10.15 10.25 -4.28
N LYS A 593 10.82 10.81 -5.31
CA LYS A 593 10.81 10.22 -6.66
C LYS A 593 11.32 8.77 -6.67
N GLU A 594 12.36 8.46 -5.88
CA GLU A 594 12.86 7.10 -5.70
C GLU A 594 11.89 6.25 -4.86
N ALA A 595 11.32 6.83 -3.80
CA ALA A 595 10.34 6.14 -2.95
C ALA A 595 9.11 5.70 -3.77
N MET A 596 8.67 6.48 -4.77
CA MET A 596 7.60 6.08 -5.68
C MET A 596 7.95 4.85 -6.53
N VAL A 597 9.22 4.69 -6.92
CA VAL A 597 9.68 3.49 -7.63
C VAL A 597 9.73 2.30 -6.68
N ALA A 598 10.34 2.48 -5.51
CA ALA A 598 10.47 1.44 -4.49
C ALA A 598 9.10 0.95 -3.96
N ALA A 599 8.12 1.85 -3.84
CA ALA A 599 6.76 1.54 -3.44
C ALA A 599 5.91 0.93 -4.57
N ALA A 600 6.48 0.77 -5.78
CA ALA A 600 5.76 0.32 -6.97
C ALA A 600 4.52 1.18 -7.30
N ILE A 601 4.65 2.51 -7.12
CA ILE A 601 3.70 3.50 -7.65
C ILE A 601 3.96 3.70 -9.15
N THR A 602 5.22 3.70 -9.56
CA THR A 602 5.66 3.79 -10.95
C THR A 602 6.85 2.85 -11.19
N PRO A 603 6.98 2.20 -12.36
CA PRO A 603 8.13 1.36 -12.68
C PRO A 603 9.39 2.17 -12.99
N VAL A 604 9.25 3.46 -13.32
CA VAL A 604 10.37 4.33 -13.73
C VAL A 604 10.34 5.61 -12.92
N ARG A 605 11.52 6.06 -12.52
CA ARG A 605 11.71 7.33 -11.80
C ARG A 605 11.21 8.51 -12.65
N PRO A 606 10.29 9.35 -12.15
CA PRO A 606 9.82 10.52 -12.89
C PRO A 606 10.96 11.53 -13.07
N GLN A 607 11.09 12.06 -14.29
CA GLN A 607 12.17 12.98 -14.67
C GLN A 607 11.74 14.45 -14.60
N ASP A 608 10.44 14.71 -14.69
CA ASP A 608 9.84 16.04 -14.69
C ASP A 608 8.78 16.20 -13.57
N ASN A 609 8.48 17.45 -13.24
CA ASN A 609 7.55 17.81 -12.17
C ASN A 609 6.09 17.43 -12.49
N ASP A 610 5.68 17.52 -13.75
CA ASP A 610 4.31 17.21 -14.15
C ASP A 610 4.03 15.72 -13.99
N THR A 611 4.94 14.85 -14.43
CA THR A 611 4.85 13.41 -14.20
C THR A 611 4.91 13.08 -12.71
N PHE A 612 5.85 13.69 -11.97
CA PHE A 612 6.00 13.47 -10.53
C PHE A 612 4.74 13.84 -9.75
N THR A 613 4.21 15.06 -9.94
CA THR A 613 3.02 15.54 -9.23
C THR A 613 1.76 14.82 -9.71
N ARG A 614 1.65 14.41 -10.97
CA ARG A 614 0.55 13.54 -11.43
C ARG A 614 0.51 12.20 -10.68
N LEU A 615 1.68 11.64 -10.35
CA LEU A 615 1.79 10.42 -9.55
C LEU A 615 1.43 10.62 -8.08
N THR A 616 1.25 11.84 -7.58
CA THR A 616 0.78 12.07 -6.20
C THR A 616 -0.74 12.04 -6.08
N ARG A 617 -1.49 11.95 -7.19
CA ARG A 617 -2.95 11.82 -7.15
C ARG A 617 -3.37 10.58 -6.35
N ASN A 618 -4.37 10.75 -5.49
CA ASN A 618 -4.92 9.66 -4.69
C ASN A 618 -5.44 8.51 -5.58
N ASP A 619 -5.22 7.27 -5.14
CA ASP A 619 -5.81 6.07 -5.72
C ASP A 619 -6.49 5.25 -4.60
N GLU A 620 -7.77 4.94 -4.78
CA GLU A 620 -8.56 4.15 -3.81
C GLU A 620 -8.01 2.72 -3.61
N LYS A 621 -7.25 2.20 -4.59
CA LYS A 621 -6.64 0.87 -4.54
C LYS A 621 -5.29 0.85 -3.82
N ASP A 622 -4.74 2.00 -3.47
CA ASP A 622 -3.47 2.08 -2.77
C ASP A 622 -3.58 1.53 -1.35
N ASP A 623 -2.58 0.75 -0.97
CA ASP A 623 -2.29 0.45 0.44
C ASP A 623 -1.83 1.70 1.19
N TRP A 624 -1.66 1.57 2.51
CA TRP A 624 -1.27 2.68 3.38
C TRP A 624 0.07 3.30 2.99
N LEU A 625 1.04 2.52 2.49
CA LEU A 625 2.39 2.98 2.20
C LEU A 625 2.39 3.79 0.90
N LYS A 626 1.76 3.28 -0.16
CA LYS A 626 1.60 4.03 -1.41
C LYS A 626 0.85 5.33 -1.17
N ARG A 627 -0.24 5.28 -0.41
CA ARG A 627 -1.03 6.46 -0.04
C ARG A 627 -0.19 7.48 0.73
N GLY A 628 0.60 7.01 1.71
CA GLY A 628 1.52 7.85 2.48
C GLY A 628 2.58 8.49 1.59
N VAL A 629 3.28 7.72 0.76
CA VAL A 629 4.31 8.26 -0.16
C VAL A 629 3.73 9.31 -1.10
N ARG A 630 2.53 9.11 -1.64
CA ARG A 630 1.86 10.11 -2.49
C ARG A 630 1.49 11.37 -1.71
N SER A 631 0.91 11.21 -0.52
CA SER A 631 0.47 12.32 0.34
C SER A 631 1.66 13.18 0.78
N ASP A 632 2.69 12.56 1.37
CA ASP A 632 3.85 13.28 1.88
C ASP A 632 4.60 14.00 0.75
N ALA A 633 4.73 13.35 -0.43
CA ALA A 633 5.33 13.98 -1.60
C ALA A 633 4.49 15.14 -2.15
N ALA A 634 3.16 15.02 -2.17
CA ALA A 634 2.25 16.09 -2.57
C ALA A 634 2.35 17.30 -1.64
N GLU A 635 2.36 17.04 -0.34
CA GLU A 635 2.41 18.06 0.71
C GLU A 635 3.72 18.84 0.64
N LEU A 636 4.86 18.13 0.64
CA LEU A 636 6.16 18.79 0.52
C LEU A 636 6.28 19.57 -0.79
N TYR A 637 5.79 19.03 -1.91
CA TYR A 637 5.84 19.73 -3.19
C TYR A 637 5.02 21.04 -3.15
N ARG A 638 3.79 20.98 -2.65
CA ARG A 638 2.91 22.16 -2.51
C ARG A 638 3.48 23.18 -1.52
N GLN A 639 4.10 22.71 -0.45
CA GLN A 639 4.79 23.55 0.52
C GLN A 639 5.97 24.30 -0.12
N GLN A 640 6.72 23.65 -1.01
CA GLN A 640 7.89 24.22 -1.70
C GLN A 640 7.55 25.10 -2.92
N ASP A 641 6.31 25.05 -3.43
CA ASP A 641 5.94 25.79 -4.63
C ASP A 641 5.79 27.29 -4.37
N LEU A 642 6.17 28.12 -5.35
CA LEU A 642 5.92 29.57 -5.32
C LEU A 642 4.58 29.83 -6.03
N ASN A 643 3.61 30.38 -5.30
CA ASN A 643 2.32 30.73 -5.86
C ASN A 643 2.13 32.24 -5.91
N VAL A 644 1.53 32.72 -7.00
CA VAL A 644 1.07 34.11 -7.14
C VAL A 644 -0.41 34.06 -7.46
N THR A 645 -1.25 34.66 -6.61
CA THR A 645 -2.69 34.72 -6.81
C THR A 645 -3.13 36.17 -6.95
N LEU A 646 -3.82 36.47 -8.05
CA LEU A 646 -4.54 37.73 -8.24
C LEU A 646 -6.04 37.44 -8.18
N ALA A 647 -6.75 38.15 -7.31
CA ALA A 647 -8.17 38.00 -7.12
C ALA A 647 -8.89 39.35 -7.10
N HIS A 648 -10.14 39.38 -7.54
CA HIS A 648 -11.01 40.55 -7.46
C HIS A 648 -12.35 40.13 -6.88
N ASP A 649 -12.72 40.76 -5.77
CA ASP A 649 -13.98 40.56 -5.08
C ASP A 649 -14.88 41.79 -5.23
N TYR A 650 -16.09 41.59 -5.74
CA TYR A 650 -17.17 42.55 -5.69
C TYR A 650 -18.13 42.15 -4.58
N TRP A 651 -18.30 43.03 -3.60
CA TRP A 651 -19.07 42.72 -2.41
C TRP A 651 -19.87 43.93 -1.94
N GLY A 652 -20.91 43.68 -1.14
CA GLY A 652 -21.74 44.77 -0.65
C GLY A 652 -23.07 44.33 -0.06
N SER A 653 -23.85 45.33 0.32
CA SER A 653 -25.16 45.18 0.95
C SER A 653 -26.03 46.39 0.61
N SER A 654 -27.33 46.17 0.47
CA SER A 654 -28.28 47.26 0.27
C SER A 654 -28.49 48.05 1.55
N GLY A 655 -28.63 49.37 1.45
CA GLY A 655 -28.90 50.21 2.61
C GLY A 655 -29.31 51.63 2.23
N THR A 656 -28.93 52.59 3.06
CA THR A 656 -29.24 54.01 2.86
C THR A 656 -28.05 54.71 2.22
N GLY A 657 -28.31 55.47 1.15
CA GLY A 657 -27.30 56.26 0.46
C GLY A 657 -26.61 57.26 1.39
N GLY A 658 -25.29 57.30 1.31
CA GLY A 658 -24.39 58.12 2.13
C GLY A 658 -23.63 57.33 3.20
N TYR A 659 -24.13 56.16 3.65
CA TYR A 659 -23.45 55.43 4.73
C TYR A 659 -23.62 53.91 4.75
N SER A 660 -24.69 53.34 4.15
CA SER A 660 -24.91 51.88 4.19
C SER A 660 -25.40 51.24 2.89
N ASP A 661 -25.64 52.00 1.81
CA ASP A 661 -25.85 51.45 0.46
C ASP A 661 -24.51 51.04 -0.17
N LEU A 662 -23.93 49.95 0.34
CA LEU A 662 -22.54 49.58 0.11
C LEU A 662 -22.34 48.82 -1.19
N LYS A 663 -21.46 49.34 -2.04
CA LYS A 663 -20.85 48.65 -3.18
C LYS A 663 -19.34 48.78 -3.05
N ALA A 664 -18.67 47.64 -2.90
CA ALA A 664 -17.26 47.59 -2.64
C ALA A 664 -16.53 46.66 -3.60
N HIS A 665 -15.28 47.01 -3.86
CA HIS A 665 -14.36 46.25 -4.68
C HIS A 665 -13.06 46.05 -3.92
N THR A 666 -12.61 44.79 -3.84
CA THR A 666 -11.32 44.44 -3.26
C THR A 666 -10.49 43.70 -4.30
N THR A 667 -9.39 44.31 -4.75
CA THR A 667 -8.41 43.64 -5.62
C THR A 667 -7.23 43.17 -4.78
N MET A 668 -6.96 41.88 -4.82
CA MET A 668 -6.02 41.19 -3.94
C MET A 668 -4.89 40.59 -4.74
N LEU A 669 -3.65 40.89 -4.35
CA LEU A 669 -2.46 40.22 -4.86
C LEU A 669 -1.75 39.55 -3.69
N GLN A 670 -1.54 38.24 -3.79
CA GLN A 670 -0.81 37.45 -2.80
C GLN A 670 0.32 36.66 -3.47
N VAL A 671 1.49 36.67 -2.85
CA VAL A 671 2.62 35.82 -3.19
C VAL A 671 2.88 34.90 -2.00
N ASP A 672 2.84 33.59 -2.22
CA ASP A 672 3.10 32.57 -1.22
C ASP A 672 4.38 31.81 -1.57
N ALA A 673 5.34 31.73 -0.64
CA ALA A 673 6.64 31.10 -0.84
C ALA A 673 7.03 30.20 0.33
N PRO A 674 7.83 29.14 0.11
CA PRO A 674 8.34 28.31 1.21
C PRO A 674 9.25 29.11 2.12
N TRP A 675 9.08 28.92 3.43
CA TRP A 675 10.06 29.36 4.43
C TRP A 675 10.01 28.42 5.63
N SER A 676 11.17 27.83 5.97
CA SER A 676 11.27 26.75 6.97
C SER A 676 10.37 25.57 6.56
N ASP A 677 9.61 25.05 7.51
CA ASP A 677 8.59 24.01 7.46
C ASP A 677 7.19 24.58 7.15
N GLY A 678 7.07 25.85 6.78
CA GLY A 678 5.80 26.49 6.45
C GLY A 678 5.84 27.29 5.15
N ARG A 679 4.85 28.17 5.00
CA ARG A 679 4.73 29.10 3.87
C ARG A 679 4.61 30.52 4.39
N ALA A 680 5.52 31.38 3.93
CA ALA A 680 5.39 32.82 4.08
C ALA A 680 4.46 33.36 2.99
N PHE A 681 3.73 34.41 3.29
CA PHE A 681 2.97 35.14 2.29
C PHE A 681 3.23 36.65 2.39
N PHE A 682 3.17 37.32 1.24
CA PHE A 682 3.06 38.76 1.14
C PHE A 682 1.76 39.09 0.42
N ARG A 683 0.99 40.03 0.97
CA ARG A 683 -0.36 40.37 0.51
C ARG A 683 -0.52 41.88 0.36
N THR A 684 -1.25 42.29 -0.67
CA THR A 684 -1.80 43.64 -0.78
C THR A 684 -3.26 43.60 -1.23
N ASP A 685 -4.09 44.44 -0.61
CA ASP A 685 -5.51 44.60 -0.95
C ASP A 685 -5.76 46.05 -1.32
N MET A 686 -6.22 46.29 -2.54
CA MET A 686 -6.74 47.58 -2.97
C MET A 686 -8.25 47.57 -2.77
N VAL A 687 -8.73 48.37 -1.82
CA VAL A 687 -10.13 48.42 -1.40
C VAL A 687 -10.75 49.73 -1.84
N ASN A 688 -11.88 49.66 -2.54
CA ASN A 688 -12.75 50.79 -2.84
C ASN A 688 -14.13 50.50 -2.23
N MET A 689 -14.70 51.46 -1.51
CA MET A 689 -16.04 51.37 -0.94
C MET A 689 -16.83 52.61 -1.31
N ASP A 690 -17.94 52.43 -2.03
CA ASP A 690 -18.92 53.47 -2.33
C ASP A 690 -20.20 53.16 -1.55
N VAL A 691 -20.65 54.10 -0.72
CA VAL A 691 -21.89 53.95 0.09
C VAL A 691 -23.02 54.84 -0.43
N GLY A 692 -22.87 55.38 -1.64
CA GLY A 692 -23.89 56.16 -2.32
C GLY A 692 -23.96 57.62 -1.89
N ARG A 693 -25.15 58.22 -2.06
CA ARG A 693 -25.40 59.64 -1.84
C ARG A 693 -26.55 59.88 -0.89
N PHE A 694 -26.42 60.86 0.01
CA PHE A 694 -27.51 61.31 0.86
C PHE A 694 -28.69 61.81 0.03
N SER A 695 -29.92 61.54 0.49
CA SER A 695 -31.13 62.14 -0.09
C SER A 695 -31.33 63.53 0.51
N THR A 696 -31.55 64.54 -0.31
CA THR A 696 -31.61 65.95 0.11
C THR A 696 -33.00 66.53 -0.03
N ASP A 697 -33.34 67.47 0.83
CA ASP A 697 -34.52 68.33 0.69
C ASP A 697 -34.34 69.38 -0.43
N ALA A 698 -35.34 70.25 -0.59
CA ALA A 698 -35.34 71.30 -1.61
C ALA A 698 -34.20 72.32 -1.44
N ASP A 699 -33.71 72.49 -0.20
CA ASP A 699 -32.60 73.39 0.14
C ASP A 699 -31.23 72.69 0.00
N GLY A 700 -31.22 71.45 -0.49
CA GLY A 700 -30.00 70.65 -0.67
C GLY A 700 -29.41 70.12 0.63
N LYS A 701 -30.16 70.15 1.74
CA LYS A 701 -29.74 69.66 3.05
C LYS A 701 -30.29 68.27 3.34
N TYR A 702 -29.71 67.59 4.33
CA TYR A 702 -30.14 66.25 4.76
C TYR A 702 -30.04 66.07 6.28
N ASP A 703 -30.93 65.26 6.84
CA ASP A 703 -31.15 65.05 8.28
C ASP A 703 -31.15 63.57 8.69
N ASN A 704 -30.49 62.72 7.89
CA ASN A 704 -30.32 61.31 8.17
C ASN A 704 -29.69 61.08 9.57
N ASN A 705 -29.98 59.93 10.19
CA ASN A 705 -29.33 59.48 11.43
C ASN A 705 -27.87 59.05 11.16
N TRP A 706 -27.04 60.03 10.81
CA TRP A 706 -25.65 59.91 10.44
C TRP A 706 -24.90 61.17 10.91
N GLY A 707 -23.67 61.01 11.42
CA GLY A 707 -22.89 62.14 11.93
C GLY A 707 -23.69 62.94 12.96
N THR A 708 -23.72 64.27 12.83
CA THR A 708 -24.52 65.17 13.67
C THR A 708 -25.77 65.74 12.98
N CYS A 709 -26.22 65.12 11.87
CA CYS A 709 -27.23 65.71 10.99
C CYS A 709 -28.65 65.77 11.57
N THR A 710 -28.93 65.06 12.66
CA THR A 710 -30.22 65.13 13.38
C THR A 710 -30.26 66.23 14.44
N LEU A 711 -29.12 66.88 14.72
CA LEU A 711 -29.03 68.07 15.58
C LEU A 711 -29.13 69.34 14.73
N GLU A 712 -28.36 69.38 13.64
CA GLU A 712 -28.40 70.44 12.64
C GLU A 712 -28.34 69.83 11.24
N LYS A 713 -29.26 70.22 10.36
CA LYS A 713 -29.33 69.70 8.99
C LYS A 713 -27.99 69.91 8.25
N CYS A 714 -27.40 68.82 7.80
CA CYS A 714 -26.12 68.81 7.11
C CYS A 714 -26.21 69.30 5.67
N SER A 715 -25.09 69.83 5.16
CA SER A 715 -24.91 70.19 3.75
C SER A 715 -23.47 69.95 3.27
N GLY A 716 -23.28 69.84 1.96
CA GLY A 716 -21.99 69.49 1.36
C GLY A 716 -21.69 67.98 1.43
N HIS A 717 -20.63 67.52 0.74
CA HIS A 717 -20.15 66.13 0.74
C HIS A 717 -21.23 65.03 0.61
N ARG A 718 -22.18 65.26 -0.31
CA ARG A 718 -23.35 64.38 -0.51
C ARG A 718 -22.98 62.94 -0.90
N SER A 719 -21.90 62.75 -1.65
CA SER A 719 -21.39 61.43 -2.08
C SER A 719 -20.32 60.96 -1.11
N GLN A 720 -20.44 59.73 -0.64
CA GLN A 720 -19.53 59.15 0.32
C GLN A 720 -18.91 57.89 -0.28
N ALA A 721 -17.60 57.95 -0.50
CA ALA A 721 -16.80 56.83 -0.96
C ALA A 721 -15.37 57.01 -0.46
N ASP A 722 -14.65 55.92 -0.27
CA ASP A 722 -13.25 55.94 0.14
C ASP A 722 -12.46 54.83 -0.58
N THR A 723 -11.16 55.01 -0.70
CA THR A 723 -10.26 54.07 -1.39
C THR A 723 -8.91 54.03 -0.71
N GLY A 724 -8.38 52.83 -0.51
CA GLY A 724 -7.06 52.66 0.08
C GLY A 724 -6.43 51.32 -0.25
N ALA A 725 -5.13 51.21 0.04
CA ALA A 725 -4.37 49.98 -0.12
C ALA A 725 -3.85 49.48 1.23
N SER A 726 -4.09 48.22 1.56
CA SER A 726 -3.43 47.57 2.69
C SER A 726 -2.28 46.67 2.22
N VAL A 727 -1.36 46.41 3.14
CA VAL A 727 -0.30 45.43 2.99
C VAL A 727 -0.27 44.51 4.20
N ALA A 728 0.06 43.24 3.98
CA ALA A 728 0.24 42.28 5.05
C ALA A 728 1.36 41.29 4.70
N VAL A 729 2.04 40.82 5.75
CA VAL A 729 3.02 39.74 5.67
C VAL A 729 2.71 38.76 6.79
N GLY A 730 2.92 37.48 6.53
CA GLY A 730 2.75 36.46 7.55
C GLY A 730 3.35 35.14 7.14
N TRP A 731 3.16 34.15 7.99
CA TRP A 731 3.66 32.81 7.80
C TRP A 731 2.75 31.80 8.50
N GLN A 732 2.65 30.60 7.93
CA GLN A 732 1.87 29.50 8.50
C GLN A 732 2.53 28.14 8.24
N ASN A 733 2.47 27.25 9.23
CA ASN A 733 2.67 25.82 9.11
C ASN A 733 1.49 25.08 9.78
N GLU A 734 1.62 23.80 10.11
CA GLU A 734 0.57 23.03 10.78
C GLU A 734 0.28 23.50 12.22
N THR A 735 1.29 24.03 12.91
CA THR A 735 1.20 24.39 14.35
C THR A 735 0.91 25.86 14.56
N TRP A 736 1.60 26.74 13.85
CA TRP A 736 1.62 28.18 14.07
C TRP A 736 1.18 28.91 12.80
N ARG A 737 0.40 29.96 13.00
CA ARG A 737 0.13 30.95 11.96
C ARG A 737 0.21 32.33 12.57
N TRP A 738 0.87 33.25 11.90
CA TRP A 738 0.90 34.65 12.31
C TRP A 738 0.89 35.58 11.11
N ASP A 739 0.39 36.78 11.32
CA ASP A 739 0.35 37.83 10.32
C ASP A 739 0.39 39.22 10.97
N ILE A 740 0.96 40.17 10.24
CA ILE A 740 0.93 41.59 10.56
C ILE A 740 0.72 42.38 9.28
N GLY A 741 -0.12 43.41 9.36
CA GLY A 741 -0.44 44.25 8.22
C GLY A 741 -1.14 45.52 8.65
N THR A 742 -1.76 46.18 7.69
CA THR A 742 -2.50 47.43 7.91
C THR A 742 -3.94 47.31 7.47
N THR A 743 -4.79 48.21 7.95
CA THR A 743 -6.02 48.55 7.22
C THR A 743 -5.69 49.40 5.99
N PRO A 744 -6.63 49.62 5.05
CA PRO A 744 -6.34 50.33 3.80
C PRO A 744 -5.83 51.76 4.02
N MET A 745 -4.58 52.01 3.63
CA MET A 745 -3.97 53.35 3.64
C MET A 745 -4.61 54.20 2.56
N GLY A 746 -5.25 55.29 2.96
CA GLY A 746 -6.12 56.12 2.12
C GLY A 746 -7.44 56.43 2.82
N PHE A 747 -7.91 55.48 3.64
CA PHE A 747 -9.08 55.66 4.49
C PHE A 747 -8.88 56.71 5.59
N ASN A 748 -9.98 57.21 6.15
CA ASN A 748 -9.96 58.19 7.22
C ASN A 748 -9.24 57.72 8.50
N VAL A 749 -9.32 56.44 8.83
CA VAL A 749 -8.74 55.80 10.03
C VAL A 749 -7.94 54.57 9.62
N VAL A 750 -6.63 54.63 9.82
CA VAL A 750 -5.68 53.57 9.44
C VAL A 750 -5.01 53.00 10.68
N ASP A 751 -4.94 51.69 10.78
CA ASP A 751 -4.33 50.96 11.91
C ASP A 751 -3.46 49.81 11.45
N VAL A 752 -2.51 49.43 12.29
CA VAL A 752 -1.83 48.14 12.21
C VAL A 752 -2.73 47.06 12.80
N VAL A 753 -2.86 45.94 12.08
CA VAL A 753 -3.70 44.79 12.40
C VAL A 753 -2.89 43.51 12.24
N GLY A 754 -3.35 42.40 12.82
CA GLY A 754 -2.63 41.14 12.75
C GLY A 754 -3.24 40.06 13.62
N GLY A 755 -2.63 38.89 13.60
CA GLY A 755 -3.03 37.77 14.46
C GLY A 755 -1.93 36.75 14.66
N VAL A 756 -2.09 35.94 15.69
CA VAL A 756 -1.28 34.75 15.95
C VAL A 756 -2.21 33.62 16.39
N SER A 757 -1.98 32.41 15.89
CA SER A 757 -2.68 31.21 16.29
C SER A 757 -1.73 30.03 16.49
N TYR A 758 -2.08 29.19 17.45
CA TYR A 758 -1.40 27.94 17.78
C TYR A 758 -2.42 26.79 17.71
N SER A 759 -2.11 25.74 16.99
CA SER A 759 -2.93 24.53 16.84
C SER A 759 -2.14 23.29 17.24
N ASP A 760 -2.80 22.39 17.97
CA ASP A 760 -2.21 21.16 18.50
C ASP A 760 -3.32 20.17 18.88
N ASP A 761 -2.97 18.93 19.20
CA ASP A 761 -3.91 17.84 19.47
C ASP A 761 -3.72 17.25 20.88
N ILE A 762 -4.79 17.21 21.68
CA ILE A 762 -4.82 16.51 22.97
C ILE A 762 -5.53 15.17 22.77
N GLY A 763 -4.76 14.17 22.32
CA GLY A 763 -5.29 12.87 21.93
C GLY A 763 -6.20 13.01 20.70
N PRO A 764 -7.49 12.64 20.74
CA PRO A 764 -8.42 12.78 19.62
C PRO A 764 -9.06 14.18 19.49
N LEU A 765 -8.72 15.12 20.37
CA LEU A 765 -9.31 16.47 20.41
C LEU A 765 -8.28 17.50 19.93
N GLY A 766 -8.49 18.03 18.72
CA GLY A 766 -7.70 19.15 18.20
C GLY A 766 -8.18 20.47 18.81
N TYR A 767 -7.24 21.36 19.13
CA TYR A 767 -7.54 22.70 19.62
C TYR A 767 -6.72 23.77 18.91
N THR A 768 -7.31 24.94 18.73
CA THR A 768 -6.64 26.13 18.21
C THR A 768 -6.87 27.31 19.15
N LEU A 769 -5.79 27.93 19.59
CA LEU A 769 -5.80 29.19 20.35
C LEU A 769 -5.42 30.32 19.41
N ASN A 770 -6.14 31.45 19.46
CA ASN A 770 -5.77 32.62 18.68
C ASN A 770 -5.88 33.93 19.47
N ALA A 771 -5.03 34.89 19.10
CA ALA A 771 -5.11 36.28 19.51
C ALA A 771 -5.02 37.16 18.27
N HIS A 772 -5.86 38.19 18.18
CA HIS A 772 -5.97 38.99 16.96
C HIS A 772 -6.38 40.43 17.23
N ARG A 773 -6.01 41.29 16.28
CA ARG A 773 -6.54 42.63 16.08
C ARG A 773 -7.03 42.71 14.64
N ARG A 774 -8.35 42.78 14.42
CA ARG A 774 -8.98 42.78 13.08
C ARG A 774 -9.90 43.98 12.89
N PRO A 775 -10.03 44.55 11.68
CA PRO A 775 -11.04 45.58 11.42
C PRO A 775 -12.44 44.98 11.34
N ILE A 776 -13.47 45.82 11.51
CA ILE A 776 -14.84 45.46 11.14
C ILE A 776 -15.14 46.04 9.76
N SER A 777 -15.33 45.18 8.75
CA SER A 777 -15.42 45.54 7.33
C SER A 777 -16.84 45.80 6.81
N SER A 778 -17.87 45.56 7.63
CA SER A 778 -19.28 45.50 7.17
C SER A 778 -19.87 46.84 6.71
N SER A 779 -19.23 47.97 7.02
CA SER A 779 -19.63 49.30 6.54
C SER A 779 -18.41 50.20 6.36
N LEU A 780 -18.56 51.27 5.57
CA LEU A 780 -17.49 52.25 5.39
C LEU A 780 -17.08 52.90 6.73
N LEU A 781 -18.07 53.23 7.57
CA LEU A 781 -17.82 53.81 8.89
C LEU A 781 -17.05 52.85 9.80
N ALA A 782 -17.46 51.59 9.89
CA ALA A 782 -16.81 50.60 10.73
C ALA A 782 -15.39 50.30 10.24
N PHE A 783 -15.18 50.23 8.92
CA PHE A 783 -13.90 49.81 8.36
C PHE A 783 -12.88 50.95 8.32
N GLY A 784 -13.19 51.99 7.54
CA GLY A 784 -12.29 53.11 7.23
C GLY A 784 -12.59 54.40 7.97
N GLY A 785 -13.79 54.51 8.55
CA GLY A 785 -14.25 55.73 9.19
C GLY A 785 -14.79 56.76 8.19
N GLN A 786 -15.66 57.64 8.69
CA GLN A 786 -16.19 58.76 7.94
C GLN A 786 -15.83 60.09 8.61
N LYS A 787 -16.10 61.20 7.92
CA LYS A 787 -15.92 62.56 8.42
C LYS A 787 -17.28 63.25 8.44
N ASP A 788 -17.61 63.88 9.56
CA ASP A 788 -18.91 64.53 9.74
C ASP A 788 -19.03 65.68 8.75
N ALA A 789 -20.26 66.10 8.46
CA ALA A 789 -20.47 67.17 7.49
C ALA A 789 -19.65 68.41 7.88
N SER A 790 -19.01 69.04 6.89
CA SER A 790 -18.21 70.24 7.12
C SER A 790 -19.05 71.44 7.55
N SER A 791 -20.37 71.41 7.29
CA SER A 791 -21.33 72.37 7.83
C SER A 791 -21.57 72.22 9.33
N ASN A 792 -21.19 71.07 9.90
CA ASN A 792 -21.40 70.74 11.31
C ASN A 792 -20.02 70.61 11.99
N THR A 793 -19.67 69.45 12.54
CA THR A 793 -18.42 69.31 13.33
C THR A 793 -17.18 69.05 12.48
N GLY A 794 -17.32 68.48 11.27
CA GLY A 794 -16.18 68.03 10.47
C GLY A 794 -15.29 66.95 11.13
N THR A 795 -15.74 66.31 12.21
CA THR A 795 -14.97 65.35 13.00
C THR A 795 -14.86 64.00 12.27
N LYS A 796 -13.68 63.38 12.27
CA LYS A 796 -13.51 62.00 11.79
C LYS A 796 -13.88 60.99 12.89
N TRP A 797 -14.64 59.96 12.56
CA TRP A 797 -14.96 58.87 13.49
C TRP A 797 -15.15 57.53 12.78
N GLY A 798 -15.16 56.43 13.54
CA GLY A 798 -15.29 55.06 13.03
C GLY A 798 -13.96 54.30 13.09
N GLY A 799 -13.71 53.45 12.10
CA GLY A 799 -12.48 52.64 12.06
C GLY A 799 -12.38 51.68 13.24
N VAL A 800 -13.42 50.89 13.46
CA VAL A 800 -13.56 49.97 14.59
C VAL A 800 -12.64 48.76 14.41
N ARG A 801 -12.00 48.35 15.50
CA ARG A 801 -11.12 47.18 15.58
C ARG A 801 -11.61 46.24 16.68
N ALA A 802 -11.64 44.96 16.37
CA ALA A 802 -11.81 43.89 17.34
C ALA A 802 -10.43 43.42 17.81
N ASN A 803 -10.14 43.63 19.10
CA ASN A 803 -8.92 43.18 19.77
C ASN A 803 -9.33 42.08 20.74
N GLY A 804 -8.91 40.85 20.48
CA GLY A 804 -9.44 39.72 21.23
C GLY A 804 -8.72 38.42 20.96
N GLY A 805 -9.35 37.35 21.41
CA GLY A 805 -8.82 36.01 21.26
C GLY A 805 -9.91 34.96 21.40
N GLY A 806 -9.57 33.74 21.03
CA GLY A 806 -10.50 32.63 21.05
C GLY A 806 -9.84 31.29 21.20
N ILE A 807 -10.67 30.32 21.55
CA ILE A 807 -10.36 28.91 21.59
C ILE A 807 -11.35 28.18 20.71
N SER A 808 -10.83 27.35 19.79
CA SER A 808 -11.63 26.44 18.99
C SER A 808 -11.24 25.02 19.32
N LEU A 809 -12.23 24.15 19.46
CA LEU A 809 -12.07 22.73 19.76
C LEU A 809 -12.73 21.93 18.65
N SER A 810 -12.07 20.86 18.21
CA SER A 810 -12.58 19.97 17.17
C SER A 810 -12.34 18.51 17.53
N TYR A 811 -13.37 17.69 17.40
CA TYR A 811 -13.30 16.25 17.58
C TYR A 811 -13.82 15.58 16.31
N ASP A 812 -12.90 15.25 15.41
CA ASP A 812 -13.16 14.52 14.18
C ASP A 812 -12.17 13.35 14.08
N LYS A 813 -12.69 12.12 14.20
CA LYS A 813 -11.89 10.89 14.09
C LYS A 813 -11.56 10.52 12.63
N GLY A 814 -11.91 11.37 11.66
CA GLY A 814 -11.80 11.09 10.23
C GLY A 814 -12.95 10.23 9.68
N GLU A 815 -13.80 9.69 10.55
CA GLU A 815 -14.98 8.89 10.22
C GLU A 815 -16.14 9.76 9.68
N ALA A 816 -17.37 9.28 9.77
CA ALA A 816 -18.56 9.97 9.27
C ALA A 816 -19.02 11.16 10.13
N ASN A 817 -18.54 11.31 11.37
CA ASN A 817 -19.04 12.32 12.31
C ASN A 817 -17.91 13.24 12.77
N GLY A 818 -18.23 14.53 12.96
CA GLY A 818 -17.38 15.46 13.68
C GLY A 818 -18.18 16.50 14.44
N VAL A 819 -17.62 16.98 15.55
CA VAL A 819 -18.15 18.08 16.34
C VAL A 819 -17.09 19.14 16.56
N TRP A 820 -17.51 20.39 16.63
CA TRP A 820 -16.62 21.51 16.92
C TRP A 820 -17.33 22.56 17.78
N ALA A 821 -16.53 23.31 18.53
CA ALA A 821 -16.98 24.43 19.34
C ALA A 821 -15.95 25.56 19.26
N SER A 822 -16.40 26.80 19.35
CA SER A 822 -15.54 27.98 19.37
C SER A 822 -16.08 29.02 20.34
N LEU A 823 -15.20 29.56 21.18
CA LEU A 823 -15.46 30.65 22.12
C LEU A 823 -14.47 31.77 21.85
N SER A 824 -14.97 32.99 21.63
CA SER A 824 -14.12 34.18 21.45
C SER A 824 -14.65 35.36 22.24
N GLY A 825 -13.74 36.22 22.71
CA GLY A 825 -14.06 37.49 23.34
C GLY A 825 -13.22 38.61 22.76
N ASP A 826 -13.86 39.74 22.42
CA ASP A 826 -13.20 40.87 21.76
C ASP A 826 -13.57 42.20 22.43
N GLN A 827 -12.59 43.08 22.63
CA GLN A 827 -12.79 44.50 22.87
C GLN A 827 -12.90 45.23 21.53
N LEU A 828 -13.92 46.06 21.38
CA LEU A 828 -14.26 46.79 20.17
C LEU A 828 -14.01 48.28 20.41
N SER A 829 -13.02 48.85 19.75
CA SER A 829 -12.65 50.26 19.89
C SER A 829 -12.42 50.91 18.53
N GLY A 830 -12.66 52.22 18.43
CA GLY A 830 -12.52 52.98 17.19
C GLY A 830 -12.17 54.43 17.47
N LYS A 831 -11.84 55.18 16.41
CA LYS A 831 -11.57 56.62 16.54
C LYS A 831 -12.88 57.35 16.82
N ASN A 832 -12.98 58.02 17.97
CA ASN A 832 -14.17 58.78 18.35
C ASN A 832 -15.46 57.93 18.31
N VAL A 833 -15.35 56.67 18.73
CA VAL A 833 -16.46 55.72 18.89
C VAL A 833 -16.47 55.28 20.35
N GLU A 834 -17.66 55.11 20.92
CA GLU A 834 -17.84 54.55 22.26
C GLU A 834 -17.23 53.13 22.35
N ASP A 835 -16.51 52.84 23.43
CA ASP A 835 -15.91 51.51 23.62
C ASP A 835 -17.01 50.46 23.86
N ASN A 836 -16.81 49.27 23.28
CA ASN A 836 -17.73 48.14 23.38
C ASN A 836 -16.95 46.83 23.54
N TRP A 837 -17.63 45.74 23.88
CA TRP A 837 -17.04 44.40 23.91
C TRP A 837 -18.07 43.37 23.50
N ARG A 838 -17.60 42.21 23.07
CA ARG A 838 -18.45 41.08 22.70
C ARG A 838 -17.89 39.75 23.15
N VAL A 839 -18.78 38.80 23.38
CA VAL A 839 -18.48 37.37 23.52
C VAL A 839 -19.31 36.60 22.52
N ARG A 840 -18.68 35.66 21.82
CA ARG A 840 -19.32 34.79 20.83
C ARG A 840 -19.03 33.34 21.13
N TRP A 841 -20.09 32.55 21.18
CA TRP A 841 -20.04 31.10 21.29
C TRP A 841 -20.66 30.48 20.04
N MET A 842 -19.96 29.53 19.43
CA MET A 842 -20.43 28.80 18.27
C MET A 842 -20.20 27.31 18.46
N THR A 843 -21.16 26.49 18.05
CA THR A 843 -21.00 25.03 18.03
C THR A 843 -21.54 24.46 16.75
N GLY A 844 -20.96 23.36 16.31
CA GLY A 844 -21.47 22.63 15.16
C GLY A 844 -21.25 21.14 15.26
N TYR A 845 -22.22 20.41 14.72
CA TYR A 845 -22.12 18.99 14.42
C TYR A 845 -22.21 18.83 12.90
N TYR A 846 -21.41 17.93 12.32
CA TYR A 846 -21.54 17.57 10.93
C TYR A 846 -21.45 16.06 10.73
N TYR A 847 -22.22 15.59 9.75
CA TYR A 847 -22.26 14.22 9.29
C TYR A 847 -21.87 14.14 7.81
N LYS A 848 -20.84 13.36 7.50
CA LYS A 848 -20.32 13.12 6.15
C LYS A 848 -21.15 12.01 5.49
N VAL A 849 -22.27 12.40 4.86
CA VAL A 849 -23.17 11.51 4.09
C VAL A 849 -22.42 10.76 2.99
N ILE A 850 -21.50 11.44 2.32
CA ILE A 850 -20.54 10.84 1.38
C ILE A 850 -19.14 11.27 1.81
N ASN A 851 -18.22 10.32 1.96
CA ASN A 851 -16.83 10.56 2.35
C ASN A 851 -15.87 9.75 1.47
N GLU A 852 -15.81 10.10 0.19
CA GLU A 852 -14.91 9.52 -0.80
C GLU A 852 -13.70 10.46 -1.01
N ASN A 853 -12.62 9.97 -1.63
CA ASN A 853 -11.42 10.77 -1.86
C ASN A 853 -11.69 12.02 -2.71
N ASN A 854 -12.58 11.91 -3.69
CA ASN A 854 -12.86 12.96 -4.68
C ASN A 854 -14.28 13.55 -4.55
N ARG A 855 -15.07 13.11 -3.56
CA ARG A 855 -16.43 13.58 -3.33
C ARG A 855 -16.76 13.56 -1.85
N ARG A 856 -17.20 14.70 -1.31
CA ARG A 856 -17.64 14.81 0.09
C ARG A 856 -18.99 15.53 0.14
N VAL A 857 -19.96 14.92 0.81
CA VAL A 857 -21.27 15.54 1.07
C VAL A 857 -21.49 15.56 2.57
N THR A 858 -21.69 16.74 3.13
CA THR A 858 -21.85 16.94 4.57
C THR A 858 -23.17 17.63 4.87
N VAL A 859 -23.87 17.18 5.91
CA VAL A 859 -25.02 17.86 6.50
C VAL A 859 -24.68 18.16 7.95
N GLY A 860 -24.99 19.36 8.42
CA GLY A 860 -24.66 19.76 9.78
C GLY A 860 -25.77 20.52 10.49
N LEU A 861 -25.50 20.83 11.75
CA LEU A 861 -26.29 21.70 12.62
C LEU A 861 -25.32 22.66 13.29
N ASN A 862 -25.53 23.96 13.10
CA ASN A 862 -24.70 25.01 13.69
C ASN A 862 -25.55 25.88 14.62
N ASN A 863 -25.00 26.23 15.78
CA ASN A 863 -25.60 27.11 16.76
C ASN A 863 -24.67 28.29 17.03
N MET A 864 -25.20 29.49 17.12
CA MET A 864 -24.45 30.70 17.43
C MET A 864 -25.15 31.51 18.51
N ILE A 865 -24.41 31.92 19.54
CA ILE A 865 -24.88 32.75 20.64
C ILE A 865 -23.90 33.90 20.82
N TRP A 866 -24.34 35.13 20.56
CA TRP A 866 -23.50 36.32 20.70
C TRP A 866 -24.12 37.31 21.69
N HIS A 867 -23.26 38.00 22.40
CA HIS A 867 -23.60 39.09 23.30
C HIS A 867 -22.64 40.25 23.05
N TYR A 868 -23.19 41.45 22.87
CA TYR A 868 -22.47 42.71 22.86
C TYR A 868 -22.95 43.56 24.03
N ASP A 869 -22.04 44.34 24.63
CA ASP A 869 -22.39 45.24 25.74
C ASP A 869 -23.35 46.35 25.28
N LYS A 870 -22.98 47.02 24.19
CA LYS A 870 -23.67 48.21 23.66
C LYS A 870 -24.10 48.01 22.21
N ASP A 871 -25.22 48.63 21.85
CA ASP A 871 -25.69 48.68 20.47
C ASP A 871 -25.14 49.95 19.82
N LEU A 872 -24.05 49.77 19.08
CA LEU A 872 -23.36 50.82 18.33
C LEU A 872 -23.54 50.63 16.82
N SER A 873 -24.64 50.01 16.41
CA SER A 873 -25.00 49.77 15.01
C SER A 873 -25.46 51.02 14.26
N GLY A 874 -25.79 52.10 14.98
CA GLY A 874 -26.09 53.40 14.38
C GLY A 874 -24.87 54.08 13.76
N TYR A 875 -25.14 55.09 12.95
CA TYR A 875 -24.13 55.83 12.18
C TYR A 875 -23.98 57.28 12.65
N SER A 876 -24.58 57.65 13.79
CA SER A 876 -24.36 58.95 14.43
C SER A 876 -22.93 59.09 14.97
N LEU A 877 -22.46 60.33 15.15
CA LEU A 877 -21.14 60.61 15.73
C LEU A 877 -21.02 59.98 17.12
N GLY A 878 -19.98 59.17 17.34
CA GLY A 878 -19.79 58.39 18.57
C GLY A 878 -20.29 56.95 18.49
N GLN A 879 -21.11 56.58 17.50
CA GLN A 879 -21.44 55.19 17.18
C GLN A 879 -20.54 54.62 16.07
N GLY A 880 -20.63 53.31 15.81
CA GLY A 880 -19.64 52.58 15.02
C GLY A 880 -20.14 52.01 13.68
N GLY A 881 -21.45 52.01 13.41
CA GLY A 881 -22.01 51.49 12.15
C GLY A 881 -21.76 50.00 11.91
N TYR A 882 -21.68 49.18 12.98
CA TYR A 882 -21.49 47.73 12.89
C TYR A 882 -22.56 46.95 13.68
N TYR A 883 -22.92 45.76 13.22
CA TYR A 883 -23.94 44.94 13.88
C TYR A 883 -23.48 44.49 15.27
N SER A 884 -24.18 44.92 16.32
CA SER A 884 -23.81 44.71 17.73
C SER A 884 -25.04 44.47 18.64
N PRO A 885 -25.80 43.39 18.43
CA PRO A 885 -26.97 43.09 19.26
C PRO A 885 -26.57 42.67 20.67
N GLN A 886 -27.36 43.07 21.68
CA GLN A 886 -27.14 42.59 23.05
C GLN A 886 -27.42 41.09 23.16
N GLU A 887 -28.39 40.57 22.42
CA GLU A 887 -28.69 39.13 22.41
C GLU A 887 -28.84 38.70 20.94
N TYR A 888 -28.02 37.75 20.51
CA TYR A 888 -28.17 37.08 19.22
C TYR A 888 -28.12 35.57 19.39
N LEU A 889 -29.12 34.89 18.84
CA LEU A 889 -29.23 33.45 18.82
C LEU A 889 -29.56 32.99 17.41
N SER A 890 -28.81 32.04 16.87
CA SER A 890 -29.06 31.47 15.54
C SER A 890 -28.86 29.96 15.52
N PHE A 891 -29.78 29.27 14.84
CA PHE A 891 -29.72 27.84 14.54
C PHE A 891 -29.72 27.67 13.02
N ALA A 892 -28.73 26.95 12.48
CA ALA A 892 -28.57 26.79 11.04
C ALA A 892 -28.35 25.33 10.65
N VAL A 893 -28.88 24.94 9.49
CA VAL A 893 -28.73 23.59 8.92
C VAL A 893 -27.97 23.69 7.60
N PRO A 894 -26.63 23.64 7.63
CA PRO A 894 -25.83 23.64 6.41
C PRO A 894 -25.82 22.28 5.70
N VAL A 895 -25.89 22.33 4.37
CA VAL A 895 -25.61 21.22 3.46
C VAL A 895 -24.51 21.65 2.52
N MET A 896 -23.47 20.84 2.39
CA MET A 896 -22.36 21.11 1.46
C MET A 896 -22.03 19.89 0.62
N TRP A 897 -21.76 20.12 -0.65
CA TRP A 897 -21.27 19.14 -1.60
C TRP A 897 -19.99 19.64 -2.23
N ARG A 898 -18.90 18.95 -1.94
CA ARG A 898 -17.57 19.14 -2.52
C ARG A 898 -17.26 18.02 -3.49
N GLN A 899 -16.75 18.33 -4.67
CA GLN A 899 -16.28 17.30 -5.59
C GLN A 899 -15.12 17.82 -6.44
N ARG A 900 -14.17 16.93 -6.72
CA ARG A 900 -13.09 17.16 -7.67
C ARG A 900 -13.07 16.09 -8.76
N THR A 901 -12.51 16.47 -9.89
CA THR A 901 -12.17 15.60 -11.03
C THR A 901 -10.71 15.86 -11.40
N GLU A 902 -10.27 15.39 -12.56
CA GLU A 902 -8.88 15.58 -13.01
C GLU A 902 -8.44 17.07 -13.03
N ASN A 903 -9.28 17.97 -13.57
CA ASN A 903 -8.93 19.38 -13.78
C ASN A 903 -9.93 20.37 -13.19
N TRP A 904 -10.94 19.90 -12.44
CA TRP A 904 -11.95 20.75 -11.82
C TRP A 904 -12.13 20.39 -10.36
N SER A 905 -12.40 21.39 -9.54
CA SER A 905 -12.90 21.23 -8.18
C SER A 905 -13.99 22.25 -7.90
N TRP A 906 -15.01 21.85 -7.15
CA TRP A 906 -16.09 22.74 -6.78
C TRP A 906 -16.67 22.41 -5.40
N GLU A 907 -17.28 23.43 -4.81
CA GLU A 907 -18.12 23.34 -3.62
C GLU A 907 -19.47 24.00 -3.93
N LEU A 908 -20.56 23.30 -3.64
CA LEU A 908 -21.90 23.86 -3.62
C LEU A 908 -22.47 23.69 -2.23
N GLY A 909 -22.77 24.80 -1.56
CA GLY A 909 -23.25 24.84 -0.20
C GLY A 909 -24.50 25.69 -0.07
N GLY A 910 -25.36 25.31 0.85
CA GLY A 910 -26.50 26.13 1.26
C GLY A 910 -26.82 25.89 2.72
N SER A 911 -27.31 26.92 3.41
CA SER A 911 -27.74 26.82 4.79
C SER A 911 -29.05 27.56 4.97
N VAL A 912 -29.97 26.96 5.71
CA VAL A 912 -31.18 27.65 6.19
C VAL A 912 -31.00 27.89 7.68
N SER A 913 -31.25 29.11 8.12
CA SER A 913 -31.13 29.50 9.52
C SER A 913 -32.41 30.13 10.05
N TRP A 914 -32.62 29.97 11.35
CA TRP A 914 -33.53 30.79 12.13
C TRP A 914 -32.72 31.58 13.13
N SER A 915 -32.97 32.88 13.26
CA SER A 915 -32.29 33.72 14.23
C SER A 915 -33.25 34.63 15.01
N HIS A 916 -32.81 34.99 16.22
CA HIS A 916 -33.40 35.97 17.10
C HIS A 916 -32.34 37.01 17.48
N SER A 917 -32.71 38.29 17.42
CA SER A 917 -31.85 39.42 17.76
C SER A 917 -32.61 40.39 18.66
N ARG A 918 -31.97 40.90 19.71
CA ARG A 918 -32.51 41.94 20.58
C ARG A 918 -31.49 43.02 20.89
N ASN A 919 -31.93 44.26 20.77
CA ASN A 919 -31.17 45.47 21.03
C ASN A 919 -31.84 46.31 22.13
N ARG A 920 -31.04 46.92 23.00
CA ARG A 920 -31.48 47.87 24.03
C ARG A 920 -31.45 49.29 23.48
N THR A 921 -32.25 50.17 24.07
CA THR A 921 -32.20 51.61 23.74
C THR A 921 -30.85 52.19 24.14
N MET A 922 -30.23 52.94 23.23
CA MET A 922 -28.93 53.58 23.45
C MET A 922 -29.02 55.08 23.15
N PRO A 923 -28.22 55.94 23.82
CA PRO A 923 -28.04 57.33 23.40
C PRO A 923 -27.58 57.38 21.94
N ARG A 924 -28.18 58.27 21.14
CA ARG A 924 -27.76 58.47 19.75
C ARG A 924 -26.32 59.02 19.70
N TYR A 925 -25.98 59.89 20.65
CA TYR A 925 -24.67 60.49 20.81
C TYR A 925 -24.03 60.04 22.13
N PRO A 926 -23.38 58.86 22.19
CA PRO A 926 -22.85 58.34 23.46
C PRO A 926 -21.68 59.17 24.01
N LEU A 927 -20.93 59.86 23.13
CA LEU A 927 -19.75 60.66 23.47
C LEU A 927 -20.07 62.17 23.41
N MET A 928 -20.62 62.71 24.50
CA MET A 928 -21.10 64.10 24.56
C MET A 928 -19.99 65.16 24.36
N ASN A 929 -18.73 64.81 24.63
CA ASN A 929 -17.59 65.69 24.40
C ASN A 929 -17.31 65.97 22.92
N LEU A 930 -17.89 65.18 22.00
CA LEU A 930 -17.79 65.39 20.56
C LEU A 930 -18.88 66.33 20.01
N ILE A 931 -19.87 66.69 20.84
CA ILE A 931 -21.02 67.51 20.45
C ILE A 931 -20.80 68.96 20.89
N PRO A 932 -20.99 69.95 20.01
CA PRO A 932 -20.91 71.37 20.38
C PRO A 932 -21.85 71.70 21.54
N ALA A 933 -21.40 72.57 22.46
CA ALA A 933 -22.13 72.88 23.70
C ALA A 933 -23.59 73.28 23.47
N ASP A 934 -23.85 74.05 22.40
CA ASP A 934 -25.17 74.56 22.04
C ASP A 934 -26.19 73.45 21.67
N TYR A 935 -25.70 72.26 21.29
CA TYR A 935 -26.54 71.11 20.89
C TYR A 935 -26.50 69.95 21.90
N GLN A 936 -25.81 70.10 23.04
CA GLN A 936 -25.65 69.01 24.00
C GLN A 936 -26.95 68.64 24.72
N GLU A 937 -27.85 69.59 24.97
CA GLU A 937 -29.16 69.29 25.56
C GLU A 937 -30.02 68.44 24.61
N ASP A 938 -30.18 68.90 23.35
CA ASP A 938 -30.89 68.15 22.31
C ASP A 938 -30.28 66.75 22.07
N ALA A 939 -28.94 66.66 22.07
CA ALA A 939 -28.24 65.39 21.89
C ALA A 939 -28.46 64.38 23.03
N ARG A 940 -28.68 64.85 24.27
CA ARG A 940 -28.99 63.98 25.43
C ARG A 940 -30.37 63.34 25.31
N ASP A 941 -31.33 64.05 24.73
CA ASP A 941 -32.70 63.57 24.59
C ASP A 941 -32.88 62.62 23.39
N GLN A 942 -31.98 62.68 22.40
CA GLN A 942 -32.01 61.79 21.24
C GLN A 942 -31.47 60.39 21.55
N THR A 943 -32.31 59.38 21.38
CA THR A 943 -31.96 57.97 21.53
C THR A 943 -32.22 57.17 20.25
N ASN A 944 -31.53 56.03 20.12
CA ASN A 944 -31.87 54.98 19.17
C ASN A 944 -32.68 53.92 19.93
N GLY A 945 -33.96 53.78 19.57
CA GLY A 945 -34.88 52.88 20.26
C GLY A 945 -34.47 51.42 20.14
N GLY A 946 -34.49 50.69 21.25
CA GLY A 946 -34.27 49.25 21.26
C GLY A 946 -35.41 48.48 20.57
N GLY A 947 -35.13 47.23 20.20
CA GLY A 947 -36.09 46.38 19.51
C GLY A 947 -35.70 44.90 19.59
N SER A 948 -36.62 44.02 19.22
CA SER A 948 -36.31 42.60 19.03
C SER A 948 -36.91 42.12 17.72
N SER A 949 -36.23 41.20 17.05
CA SER A 949 -36.70 40.60 15.81
C SER A 949 -36.31 39.13 15.77
N GLN A 950 -37.11 38.35 15.05
CA GLN A 950 -36.80 36.96 14.75
C GLN A 950 -37.16 36.67 13.29
N GLY A 951 -36.53 35.67 12.69
CA GLY A 951 -36.88 35.27 11.35
C GLY A 951 -35.99 34.17 10.78
N PHE A 952 -36.40 33.68 9.63
CA PHE A 952 -35.58 32.78 8.83
C PHE A 952 -34.67 33.57 7.89
N GLY A 953 -33.48 33.02 7.67
CA GLY A 953 -32.51 33.47 6.70
C GLY A 953 -31.92 32.30 5.95
N TYR A 954 -31.14 32.59 4.91
CA TYR A 954 -30.43 31.56 4.18
C TYR A 954 -29.09 32.07 3.65
N THR A 955 -28.18 31.13 3.40
CA THR A 955 -26.92 31.40 2.73
C THR A 955 -26.75 30.41 1.59
N VAL A 956 -26.20 30.87 0.45
CA VAL A 956 -25.91 30.01 -0.70
C VAL A 956 -24.51 30.32 -1.19
N ARG A 957 -23.70 29.29 -1.31
CA ARG A 957 -22.30 29.38 -1.69
C ARG A 957 -21.98 28.45 -2.86
N ALA A 958 -21.25 28.97 -3.84
CA ALA A 958 -20.73 28.19 -4.96
C ALA A 958 -19.28 28.57 -5.23
N LEU A 959 -18.35 27.61 -5.14
CA LEU A 959 -16.94 27.78 -5.48
C LEU A 959 -16.63 26.83 -6.63
N ILE A 960 -15.90 27.32 -7.64
CA ILE A 960 -15.47 26.52 -8.78
C ILE A 960 -14.04 26.92 -9.12
N GLU A 961 -13.15 25.94 -9.28
CA GLU A 961 -11.80 26.14 -9.77
C GLU A 961 -11.48 25.13 -10.87
N ARG A 962 -10.77 25.61 -11.91
CA ARG A 962 -10.27 24.80 -13.00
C ARG A 962 -8.77 24.96 -13.16
N ARG A 963 -8.07 23.84 -13.32
CA ARG A 963 -6.71 23.79 -13.85
C ARG A 963 -6.72 24.00 -15.36
N VAL A 964 -6.10 25.08 -15.83
CA VAL A 964 -5.94 25.40 -17.25
C VAL A 964 -4.70 24.72 -17.82
N THR A 965 -3.58 24.83 -17.11
CA THR A 965 -2.31 24.12 -17.37
C THR A 965 -1.71 23.66 -16.04
N ALA A 966 -0.52 23.03 -16.03
CA ALA A 966 0.18 22.74 -14.78
C ALA A 966 0.37 24.00 -13.92
N ASN A 967 0.63 25.15 -14.54
CA ASN A 967 0.96 26.39 -13.85
C ASN A 967 -0.26 27.28 -13.57
N TRP A 968 -1.32 27.20 -14.38
CA TRP A 968 -2.43 28.17 -14.33
C TRP A 968 -3.72 27.55 -13.80
N PHE A 969 -4.28 28.19 -12.78
CA PHE A 969 -5.57 27.85 -12.17
C PHE A 969 -6.47 29.08 -12.20
N VAL A 970 -7.73 28.90 -12.56
CA VAL A 970 -8.73 29.97 -12.58
C VAL A 970 -9.92 29.52 -11.76
N GLY A 971 -10.40 30.39 -10.89
CA GLY A 971 -11.56 30.10 -10.07
C GLY A 971 -12.49 31.27 -9.86
N THR A 972 -13.69 30.94 -9.39
CA THR A 972 -14.73 31.88 -9.03
C THR A 972 -15.43 31.41 -7.77
N ALA A 973 -15.87 32.37 -6.95
CA ALA A 973 -16.70 32.10 -5.80
C ALA A 973 -17.88 33.07 -5.76
N VAL A 974 -19.06 32.55 -5.43
CA VAL A 974 -20.25 33.34 -5.16
C VAL A 974 -20.71 32.99 -3.76
N ASP A 975 -20.90 33.99 -2.92
CA ASP A 975 -21.45 33.83 -1.57
C ASP A 975 -22.62 34.80 -1.37
N ILE A 976 -23.82 34.25 -1.32
CA ILE A 976 -25.07 35.00 -1.15
C ILE A 976 -25.46 34.89 0.31
N GLN A 977 -25.39 36.02 1.02
CA GLN A 977 -25.81 36.16 2.41
C GLN A 977 -27.18 36.82 2.47
N GLN A 978 -28.18 36.07 2.94
CA GLN A 978 -29.53 36.56 3.27
C GLN A 978 -29.92 36.12 4.69
N ALA A 979 -28.92 36.01 5.57
CA ALA A 979 -29.11 35.95 7.01
C ALA A 979 -29.28 37.39 7.53
N LYS A 980 -30.19 37.62 8.48
CA LYS A 980 -30.50 38.97 9.00
C LYS A 980 -29.40 39.56 9.92
N ASP A 981 -28.13 39.23 9.66
CA ASP A 981 -26.97 39.57 10.48
C ASP A 981 -26.07 40.66 9.84
N TYR A 982 -26.53 41.31 8.77
CA TYR A 982 -25.85 42.40 8.06
C TYR A 982 -24.52 42.00 7.39
N THR A 983 -24.33 40.71 7.10
CA THR A 983 -23.16 40.23 6.36
C THR A 983 -23.32 40.52 4.86
N PRO A 984 -22.31 41.11 4.18
CA PRO A 984 -22.37 41.38 2.75
C PRO A 984 -22.33 40.09 1.91
N SER A 985 -22.86 40.17 0.69
CA SER A 985 -22.67 39.12 -0.32
C SER A 985 -21.41 39.38 -1.14
N HIS A 986 -20.79 38.32 -1.67
CA HIS A 986 -19.51 38.38 -2.37
C HIS A 986 -19.57 37.69 -3.75
N LEU A 987 -18.89 38.27 -4.73
CA LEU A 987 -18.63 37.72 -6.05
C LEU A 987 -17.16 37.88 -6.38
N LEU A 988 -16.44 36.75 -6.36
CA LEU A 988 -15.01 36.69 -6.51
C LEU A 988 -14.62 36.00 -7.82
N LEU A 989 -13.59 36.54 -8.47
CA LEU A 989 -12.84 35.90 -9.55
C LEU A 989 -11.35 35.90 -9.19
N TYR A 990 -10.65 34.80 -9.46
CA TYR A 990 -9.21 34.74 -9.24
C TYR A 990 -8.47 33.91 -10.27
N VAL A 991 -7.20 34.24 -10.44
CA VAL A 991 -6.21 33.46 -11.16
C VAL A 991 -5.03 33.18 -10.24
N ARG A 992 -4.59 31.93 -10.21
CA ARG A 992 -3.41 31.49 -9.46
C ARG A 992 -2.39 30.90 -10.42
N TYR A 993 -1.15 31.37 -10.27
CA TYR A 993 0.03 30.86 -10.95
C TYR A 993 0.86 30.03 -9.97
N SER A 994 1.18 28.80 -10.34
CA SER A 994 2.12 27.89 -9.68
C SER A 994 3.42 27.87 -10.49
N ALA A 995 4.53 28.27 -9.87
CA ALA A 995 5.79 28.41 -10.58
C ALA A 995 6.37 27.06 -11.00
N ALA A 996 6.30 26.05 -10.11
CA ALA A 996 6.86 24.73 -10.38
C ALA A 996 5.93 23.82 -11.21
N GLY A 997 4.64 24.15 -11.26
CA GLY A 997 3.59 23.40 -11.95
C GLY A 997 2.99 22.30 -11.08
N TRP A 998 1.67 22.13 -11.11
CA TRP A 998 0.95 21.14 -10.32
C TRP A 998 0.01 20.28 -11.15
N GLN A 999 0.36 19.01 -11.31
CA GLN A 999 -0.48 18.00 -11.95
C GLN A 999 -1.15 17.01 -10.97
N GLY A 1000 -0.93 17.15 -9.67
CA GLY A 1000 -1.56 16.30 -8.64
C GLY A 1000 -3.06 16.58 -8.46
N ASP A 1001 -3.64 16.18 -7.33
CA ASP A 1001 -5.07 16.40 -7.09
C ASP A 1001 -5.42 17.88 -6.95
N MET A 1002 -6.59 18.30 -7.44
CA MET A 1002 -7.14 19.62 -7.17
C MET A 1002 -7.47 19.80 -5.68
N ASP A 1003 -7.42 21.04 -5.18
CA ASP A 1003 -7.82 21.38 -3.82
C ASP A 1003 -9.30 21.02 -3.60
N LEU A 1004 -9.67 20.50 -2.42
CA LEU A 1004 -11.04 20.10 -2.11
C LEU A 1004 -11.42 20.56 -0.69
N PRO A 1005 -12.07 21.73 -0.52
CA PRO A 1005 -12.62 22.61 -1.57
C PRO A 1005 -11.54 23.50 -2.24
N PRO A 1006 -11.89 24.19 -3.35
CA PRO A 1006 -11.10 25.31 -3.85
C PRO A 1006 -10.81 26.34 -2.74
N GLN A 1007 -9.64 26.98 -2.81
CA GLN A 1007 -9.14 27.90 -1.77
C GLN A 1007 -8.99 29.32 -2.33
N PRO A 1008 -10.07 30.09 -2.53
CA PRO A 1008 -9.97 31.48 -2.94
C PRO A 1008 -9.22 32.35 -1.91
N LEU A 1009 -8.71 33.51 -2.35
CA LEU A 1009 -8.23 34.54 -1.43
C LEU A 1009 -9.42 35.14 -0.67
N VAL A 1010 -9.28 35.24 0.65
CA VAL A 1010 -10.20 35.96 1.55
C VAL A 1010 -9.67 37.39 1.74
N PRO A 1011 -10.49 38.46 1.61
CA PRO A 1011 -10.06 39.82 1.89
C PRO A 1011 -9.35 39.93 3.24
N TYR A 1012 -8.22 40.63 3.33
CA TYR A 1012 -7.41 40.69 4.55
C TYR A 1012 -8.17 41.28 5.76
N ALA A 1013 -9.21 42.08 5.48
CA ALA A 1013 -10.08 42.63 6.50
C ALA A 1013 -10.95 41.58 7.23
N ASP A 1014 -11.18 40.42 6.61
CA ASP A 1014 -12.12 39.39 7.05
C ASP A 1014 -11.42 38.13 7.62
N TRP A 1015 -10.14 38.26 8.01
CA TRP A 1015 -9.29 37.17 8.50
C TRP A 1015 -9.55 36.69 9.92
#